data_AF-A0A1X0NE93-F1
#
_entry.id   AF-A0A1X0NE93-F1
#
_cell.length_a   1.000
_cell.length_b   1.000
_cell.length_c   1.000
_cell.angle_alpha   90.00
_cell.angle_beta   90.00
_cell.angle_gamma   90.00
#
_symmetry.space_group_name_H-M   'P 1'
#
loop_
_entity.id
_entity.type
_entity.pdbx_description
1 polymer ?
#
loop_
_entity_poly.entity_id
_entity_poly.type
_entity_poly.pdbx_seq_one_letter_code
_entity_poly.pdbx_strand_id
1 'polypeptide(L)'
;MASPKAEEVTVSDGMLANLERDFNEAMRALEGHENFNRFRAEYEKLHRALKKSHESEKRLVRHCQQLTHELMSNAAKMQAAVKLSQGDHSTIEALKKEIEKAWRMVDAANEKDARAKDTIKKLREEIASLQEMIENGTTLTSTQTATLEELKLEKKRIQMEYDELVKQMENLTREINDVSGKKKETETEMMEHQEELRRLSDREQTVQQEYDKEAKARERADVQLRELLLLVQQRGKELKAYEQLEEGLSSGVNALRAQLQEDQAKRQSLLQKLDTAEKQLYHTQQSYDDALDTTEALNERHREVLKEIAEAEKKAVELRAEEQRTHRVRDNDFKELRRLLQQNDDIRKEQENLRHQKTNIGKRIDAARREKENLRRSYEMLLKEQETLKKQSEREREKIQIIEGIIASEVESQQELETAIEREREVNARLRQTVARLESEREKYVHEVSQVTLQQTTAQEELKLVTIKCEETQKLIEECEQKLKKQQSIYEQVRTERNLYSKKLIESQDEVVELRQNFRMMDHQIRQLKDELSMKEKKLQEETSGQKMAKDKLTKVRKLVNDRTALLDDTNRACENISQQIKQLVKVINQCDRELSQQQQQFLKVSVERDHLGVQLIRRNDELALLYEKVRAQQEMLSQGEAAYRARQEDMRLLRLKIEDLKRQSMIAHTRARHTEKLKEDLKQLQYDLTVERAKVQALTEEAENPKNALRWEKAEGRDPTPEELGRKITRLQRRLITKSEECVEKDMELQEKQRLVTELQNILARQPGLEVVQRLNVCHKDLQHENAVMKQKASELNMTSTHISELKYEAERLRRELHETKRKYYEMRMSNDELSRSLFGDREQPGSLKG
;
A
#
# COMPACT_ATOMS: atom_id res chain seq x y z
N MET A 1 15.31 2.63 -37.49
CA MET A 1 16.03 2.91 -38.75
C MET A 1 14.99 3.08 -39.84
N ALA A 2 14.99 4.24 -40.50
CA ALA A 2 14.05 4.57 -41.57
C ALA A 2 14.32 3.70 -42.80
N SER A 3 13.28 3.09 -43.37
CA SER A 3 13.36 2.40 -44.66
C SER A 3 13.58 3.45 -45.76
N PRO A 4 14.57 3.30 -46.65
CA PRO A 4 14.70 4.18 -47.79
C PRO A 4 13.53 3.92 -48.74
N LYS A 5 12.98 4.99 -49.32
CA LYS A 5 12.03 4.90 -50.43
C LYS A 5 12.73 4.18 -51.58
N ALA A 6 12.18 3.06 -52.03
CA ALA A 6 12.61 2.44 -53.28
C ALA A 6 12.26 3.40 -54.42
N GLU A 7 13.27 4.01 -55.02
CA GLU A 7 13.13 4.65 -56.32
C GLU A 7 12.73 3.55 -57.32
N GLU A 8 11.58 3.72 -57.99
CA GLU A 8 11.21 2.87 -59.13
C GLU A 8 12.20 3.16 -60.27
N VAL A 9 13.26 2.35 -60.35
CA VAL A 9 14.27 2.41 -61.43
C VAL A 9 13.74 1.77 -62.73
N THR A 10 12.49 1.31 -62.77
CA THR A 10 11.93 0.56 -63.90
C THR A 10 11.04 1.41 -64.79
N VAL A 11 11.21 1.35 -66.11
CA VAL A 11 10.34 2.03 -67.08
C VAL A 11 8.91 1.50 -66.93
N SER A 12 7.96 2.35 -66.53
CA SER A 12 6.59 1.92 -66.32
C SER A 12 5.95 1.38 -67.61
N ASP A 13 5.08 0.39 -67.49
CA ASP A 13 4.34 -0.17 -68.62
C ASP A 13 3.53 0.90 -69.38
N GLY A 14 3.16 1.99 -68.70
CA GLY A 14 2.54 3.16 -69.31
C GLY A 14 3.49 3.97 -70.21
N MET A 15 4.76 4.12 -69.81
CA MET A 15 5.78 4.78 -70.64
C MET A 15 6.13 3.96 -71.88
N LEU A 16 6.23 2.64 -71.75
CA LEU A 16 6.49 1.76 -72.90
C LEU A 16 5.33 1.79 -73.90
N ALA A 17 4.09 1.83 -73.44
CA ALA A 17 2.91 1.95 -74.29
C ALA A 17 2.86 3.28 -75.05
N ASN A 18 3.34 4.37 -74.43
CA ASN A 18 3.50 5.66 -75.10
C ASN A 18 4.62 5.60 -76.15
N LEU A 19 5.76 5.00 -75.83
CA LEU A 19 6.87 4.82 -76.79
C LEU A 19 6.49 3.89 -77.96
N GLU A 20 5.67 2.86 -77.73
CA GLU A 20 5.10 2.02 -78.81
C GLU A 20 4.17 2.83 -79.70
N ARG A 21 3.40 3.76 -79.13
CA ARG A 21 2.53 4.65 -79.90
C ARG A 21 3.35 5.64 -80.73
N ASP A 22 4.34 6.29 -80.12
CA ASP A 22 5.23 7.25 -80.78
C ASP A 22 6.06 6.57 -81.87
N PHE A 23 6.49 5.32 -81.64
CA PHE A 23 7.15 4.49 -82.63
C PHE A 23 6.23 4.26 -83.84
N ASN A 24 4.98 3.86 -83.63
CA ASN A 24 4.02 3.63 -84.71
C ASN A 24 3.68 4.93 -85.48
N GLU A 25 3.63 6.07 -84.80
CA GLU A 25 3.45 7.38 -85.44
C GLU A 25 4.67 7.78 -86.29
N ALA A 26 5.89 7.57 -85.79
CA ALA A 26 7.13 7.81 -86.54
C ALA A 26 7.29 6.88 -87.76
N MET A 27 6.90 5.60 -87.62
CA MET A 27 6.96 4.62 -88.71
C MET A 27 5.99 4.96 -89.84
N ARG A 28 4.81 5.50 -89.51
CA ARG A 28 3.84 6.03 -90.49
C ARG A 28 4.35 7.30 -91.17
N ALA A 29 5.03 8.18 -90.44
CA ALA A 29 5.61 9.40 -91.02
C ALA A 29 6.78 9.09 -91.98
N LEU A 30 7.46 7.95 -91.78
CA LEU A 30 8.54 7.46 -92.64
C LEU A 30 8.05 6.58 -93.80
N GLU A 31 6.74 6.33 -93.93
CA GLU A 31 6.14 5.62 -95.07
C GLU A 31 6.07 6.52 -96.30
N GLY A 32 6.66 6.06 -97.42
CA GLY A 32 6.59 6.75 -98.72
C GLY A 32 7.83 7.55 -99.13
N HIS A 33 8.86 7.64 -98.27
CA HIS A 33 10.12 8.33 -98.60
C HIS A 33 11.29 7.34 -98.76
N GLU A 34 11.67 7.02 -100.00
CA GLU A 34 12.71 6.02 -100.30
C GLU A 34 14.08 6.33 -99.67
N ASN A 35 14.41 7.61 -99.52
CA ASN A 35 15.68 8.06 -98.94
C ASN A 35 15.81 7.79 -97.42
N PHE A 36 14.71 7.50 -96.71
CA PHE A 36 14.71 7.28 -95.25
C PHE A 36 14.53 5.81 -94.83
N ASN A 37 14.48 4.88 -95.78
CA ASN A 37 14.34 3.45 -95.52
C ASN A 37 15.44 2.89 -94.59
N ARG A 38 16.66 3.44 -94.67
CA ARG A 38 17.76 3.04 -93.78
C ARG A 38 17.52 3.46 -92.32
N PHE A 39 16.96 4.66 -92.09
CA PHE A 39 16.60 5.12 -90.75
C PHE A 39 15.43 4.35 -90.17
N ARG A 40 14.44 4.01 -91.01
CA ARG A 40 13.32 3.14 -90.63
C ARG A 40 13.79 1.77 -90.13
N ALA A 41 14.71 1.13 -90.85
CA ALA A 41 15.27 -0.16 -90.47
C ALA A 41 16.05 -0.09 -89.15
N GLU A 42 16.82 0.98 -88.92
CA GLU A 42 17.55 1.18 -87.66
C GLU A 42 16.61 1.50 -86.49
N TYR A 43 15.56 2.29 -86.71
CA TYR A 43 14.56 2.61 -85.69
C TYR A 43 13.74 1.37 -85.27
N GLU A 44 13.37 0.52 -86.23
CA GLU A 44 12.76 -0.79 -85.95
C GLU A 44 13.67 -1.72 -85.13
N LYS A 45 14.97 -1.75 -85.42
CA LYS A 45 15.94 -2.53 -84.65
C LYS A 45 16.04 -2.01 -83.21
N LEU A 46 16.09 -0.69 -83.03
CA LEU A 46 16.12 -0.04 -81.72
C LEU A 46 14.86 -0.33 -80.91
N HIS A 47 13.68 -0.25 -81.53
CA HIS A 47 12.42 -0.57 -80.86
C HIS A 47 12.34 -2.06 -80.46
N ARG A 48 12.76 -2.97 -81.33
CA ARG A 48 12.86 -4.41 -81.01
C ARG A 48 13.86 -4.68 -79.87
N ALA A 49 15.00 -3.98 -79.85
CA ALA A 49 15.99 -4.09 -78.78
C ALA A 49 15.44 -3.58 -77.44
N LEU A 50 14.75 -2.43 -77.45
CA LEU A 50 14.10 -1.86 -76.26
C LEU A 50 13.02 -2.80 -75.69
N LYS A 51 12.17 -3.36 -76.55
CA LYS A 51 11.12 -4.31 -76.13
C LYS A 51 11.71 -5.58 -75.54
N LYS A 52 12.76 -6.15 -76.16
CA LYS A 52 13.51 -7.28 -75.60
C LYS A 52 14.18 -6.94 -74.26
N SER A 53 14.74 -5.74 -74.14
CA SER A 53 15.35 -5.25 -72.89
C SER A 53 14.32 -5.18 -71.76
N HIS A 54 13.15 -4.58 -72.01
CA HIS A 54 12.07 -4.49 -71.02
C HIS A 54 11.52 -5.85 -70.59
N GLU A 55 11.35 -6.78 -71.53
CA GLU A 55 10.94 -8.16 -71.23
C GLU A 55 12.00 -8.94 -70.44
N SER A 56 13.28 -8.64 -70.64
CA SER A 56 14.38 -9.21 -69.85
C SER A 56 14.44 -8.61 -68.45
N GLU A 57 14.21 -7.31 -68.32
CA GLU A 57 14.14 -6.58 -67.04
C GLU A 57 12.99 -7.09 -66.19
N LYS A 58 11.79 -7.27 -66.76
CA LYS A 58 10.64 -7.89 -66.06
C LYS A 58 10.95 -9.29 -65.55
N ARG A 59 11.69 -10.09 -66.32
CA ARG A 59 12.11 -11.43 -65.88
C ARG A 59 13.11 -11.36 -64.74
N LEU A 60 14.08 -10.44 -64.81
CA LEU A 60 15.05 -10.19 -63.76
C LEU A 60 14.38 -9.69 -62.47
N VAL A 61 13.43 -8.76 -62.55
CA VAL A 61 12.71 -8.26 -61.37
C VAL A 61 11.90 -9.37 -60.70
N ARG A 62 11.21 -10.22 -61.47
CA ARG A 62 10.51 -11.40 -60.91
C ARG A 62 11.48 -12.38 -60.26
N HIS A 63 12.64 -12.60 -60.88
CA HIS A 63 13.66 -13.48 -60.32
C HIS A 63 14.28 -12.91 -59.04
N CYS A 64 14.53 -11.60 -58.98
CA CYS A 64 14.97 -10.90 -57.76
C CYS A 64 13.92 -10.99 -56.65
N GLN A 65 12.63 -10.84 -56.97
CA GLN A 65 11.55 -11.01 -56.00
C GLN A 65 11.47 -12.44 -55.47
N GLN A 66 11.64 -13.46 -56.33
CA GLN A 66 11.72 -14.86 -55.93
C GLN A 66 12.93 -15.12 -55.02
N LEU A 67 14.12 -14.67 -55.41
CA LEU A 67 15.34 -14.78 -54.61
C LEU A 67 15.21 -14.05 -53.26
N THR A 68 14.54 -12.91 -53.22
CA THR A 68 14.29 -12.17 -51.96
C THR A 68 13.35 -12.96 -51.05
N HIS A 69 12.32 -13.59 -51.62
CA HIS A 69 11.41 -14.45 -50.86
C HIS A 69 12.11 -15.71 -50.33
N GLU A 70 12.96 -16.34 -51.14
CA GLU A 70 13.79 -17.48 -50.74
C GLU A 70 14.81 -17.10 -49.65
N LEU A 71 15.46 -15.93 -49.76
CA LEU A 71 16.35 -15.38 -48.73
C LEU A 71 15.62 -15.17 -47.40
N MET A 72 14.42 -14.59 -47.44
CA MET A 72 13.62 -14.39 -46.24
C MET A 72 13.20 -15.73 -45.61
N SER A 73 12.78 -16.70 -46.42
CA SER A 73 12.46 -18.07 -45.96
C SER A 73 13.68 -18.76 -45.35
N ASN A 74 14.86 -18.65 -45.98
CA ASN A 74 16.10 -19.24 -45.47
C ASN A 74 16.58 -18.54 -44.19
N ALA A 75 16.41 -17.22 -44.07
CA ALA A 75 16.69 -16.49 -42.84
C ALA A 75 15.79 -16.98 -41.69
N ALA A 76 14.51 -17.21 -41.94
CA ALA A 76 13.58 -17.77 -40.95
C ALA A 76 13.98 -19.19 -40.51
N LYS A 77 14.37 -20.05 -41.46
CA LYS A 77 14.88 -21.40 -41.17
C LYS A 77 16.18 -21.37 -40.37
N MET A 78 17.10 -20.47 -40.70
CA MET A 78 18.36 -20.29 -39.99
C MET A 78 18.12 -19.82 -38.54
N GLN A 79 17.18 -18.90 -38.34
CA GLN A 79 16.80 -18.44 -37.01
C GLN A 79 16.14 -19.55 -36.17
N ALA A 80 15.37 -20.43 -36.79
CA ALA A 80 14.81 -21.62 -36.12
C ALA A 80 15.91 -22.64 -35.75
N ALA A 81 16.89 -22.86 -36.62
CA ALA A 81 18.03 -23.75 -36.34
C ALA A 81 18.92 -23.23 -35.20
N VAL A 82 19.15 -21.91 -35.12
CA VAL A 82 19.89 -21.29 -34.01
C VAL A 82 19.15 -21.49 -32.68
N LYS A 83 17.81 -21.37 -32.66
CA LYS A 83 17.02 -21.62 -31.43
C LYS A 83 17.09 -23.08 -30.98
N LEU A 84 17.05 -24.03 -31.91
CA LEU A 84 17.22 -25.45 -31.59
C LEU A 84 18.61 -25.73 -31.01
N SER A 85 19.66 -25.20 -31.62
CA SER A 85 21.05 -25.34 -31.13
C SER A 85 21.25 -24.74 -29.73
N GLN A 86 20.57 -23.64 -29.40
CA GLN A 86 20.58 -23.07 -28.05
C GLN A 86 19.88 -23.99 -27.03
N GLY A 87 18.80 -24.65 -27.42
CA GLY A 87 18.15 -25.69 -26.61
C GLY A 87 19.08 -26.87 -26.34
N ASP A 88 19.74 -27.37 -27.37
CA ASP A 88 20.71 -28.47 -27.25
C ASP A 88 21.91 -28.10 -26.36
N HIS A 89 22.36 -26.85 -26.39
CA HIS A 89 23.45 -26.41 -25.51
C HIS A 89 23.07 -26.50 -24.02
N SER A 90 21.85 -26.10 -23.67
CA SER A 90 21.38 -26.15 -22.28
C SER A 90 21.19 -27.58 -21.75
N THR A 91 20.76 -28.51 -22.63
CA THR A 91 20.64 -29.93 -22.26
C THR A 91 22.02 -30.60 -22.11
N ILE A 92 22.98 -30.29 -22.99
CA ILE A 92 24.37 -30.77 -22.86
C ILE A 92 25.01 -30.27 -21.56
N GLU A 93 24.77 -29.02 -21.16
CA GLU A 93 25.32 -28.46 -19.93
C GLU A 93 24.72 -29.10 -18.67
N ALA A 94 23.43 -29.45 -18.69
CA ALA A 94 22.78 -30.22 -17.63
C ALA A 94 23.40 -31.63 -17.49
N LEU A 95 23.60 -32.34 -18.60
CA LEU A 95 24.20 -33.66 -18.60
C LEU A 95 25.66 -33.65 -18.11
N LYS A 96 26.44 -32.61 -18.45
CA LYS A 96 27.81 -32.44 -17.93
C LYS A 96 27.84 -32.31 -16.40
N LYS A 97 26.90 -31.57 -15.81
CA LYS A 97 26.78 -31.43 -14.34
C LYS A 97 26.39 -32.73 -13.66
N GLU A 98 25.58 -33.56 -14.31
CA GLU A 98 25.24 -34.89 -13.78
C GLU A 98 26.44 -35.85 -13.79
N ILE A 99 27.25 -35.81 -14.85
CA ILE A 99 28.51 -36.57 -14.93
C ILE A 99 29.47 -36.14 -13.82
N GLU A 100 29.67 -34.84 -13.59
CA GLU A 100 30.53 -34.35 -12.50
C GLU A 100 30.06 -34.80 -11.11
N LYS A 101 28.74 -34.87 -10.88
CA LYS A 101 28.18 -35.41 -9.63
C LYS A 101 28.47 -36.91 -9.49
N ALA A 102 28.35 -37.68 -10.57
CA ALA A 102 28.66 -39.11 -10.55
C ALA A 102 30.15 -39.36 -10.24
N TRP A 103 31.05 -38.56 -10.80
CA TRP A 103 32.49 -38.66 -10.52
C TRP A 103 32.84 -38.36 -9.07
N ARG A 104 32.27 -37.29 -8.48
CA ARG A 104 32.49 -36.99 -7.05
C ARG A 104 31.99 -38.09 -6.10
N MET A 105 30.92 -38.79 -6.47
CA MET A 105 30.43 -39.92 -5.68
C MET A 105 31.41 -41.11 -5.71
N VAL A 106 32.09 -41.34 -6.83
CA VAL A 106 33.12 -42.38 -6.96
C VAL A 106 34.36 -42.02 -6.14
N ASP A 107 34.81 -40.78 -6.18
CA ASP A 107 35.98 -40.32 -5.41
C ASP A 107 35.73 -40.46 -3.89
N ALA A 108 34.53 -40.07 -3.43
CA ALA A 108 34.15 -40.22 -2.02
C ALA A 108 34.04 -41.68 -1.57
N ALA A 109 33.68 -42.60 -2.46
CA ALA A 109 33.68 -44.03 -2.16
C ALA A 109 35.11 -44.59 -2.04
N ASN A 110 36.01 -44.16 -2.92
CA ASN A 110 37.42 -44.59 -2.92
C ASN A 110 38.17 -44.09 -1.68
N GLU A 111 37.91 -42.87 -1.19
CA GLU A 111 38.50 -42.38 0.06
C GLU A 111 38.04 -43.18 1.28
N LYS A 112 36.77 -43.62 1.32
CA LYS A 112 36.26 -44.44 2.42
C LYS A 112 36.91 -45.83 2.45
N ASP A 113 37.13 -46.42 1.29
CA ASP A 113 37.82 -47.72 1.16
C ASP A 113 39.30 -47.62 1.58
N ALA A 114 39.99 -46.53 1.24
CA ALA A 114 41.37 -46.28 1.68
C ALA A 114 41.49 -46.19 3.22
N ARG A 115 40.58 -45.44 3.87
CA ARG A 115 40.57 -45.31 5.34
C ARG A 115 40.28 -46.63 6.06
N ALA A 116 39.41 -47.46 5.49
CA ALA A 116 39.12 -48.79 6.03
C ALA A 116 40.33 -49.74 5.93
N LYS A 117 41.16 -49.60 4.90
CA LYS A 117 42.40 -50.40 4.77
C LYS A 117 43.47 -50.00 5.79
N ASP A 118 43.58 -48.71 6.11
CA ASP A 118 44.55 -48.22 7.10
C ASP A 118 44.21 -48.63 8.54
N THR A 119 42.92 -48.67 8.90
CA THR A 119 42.50 -49.12 10.23
C THR A 119 42.75 -50.62 10.44
N ILE A 120 42.53 -51.44 9.42
CA ILE A 120 42.86 -52.88 9.46
C ILE A 120 44.36 -53.11 9.67
N LYS A 121 45.22 -52.25 9.10
CA LYS A 121 46.67 -52.36 9.26
C LYS A 121 47.12 -52.10 10.70
N LYS A 122 46.60 -51.05 11.35
CA LYS A 122 46.94 -50.69 12.73
C LYS A 122 46.55 -51.77 13.74
N LEU A 123 45.36 -52.35 13.56
CA LEU A 123 44.89 -53.44 14.44
C LEU A 123 45.75 -54.72 14.33
N ARG A 124 46.41 -54.95 13.18
CA ARG A 124 47.35 -56.08 13.03
C ARG A 124 48.68 -55.83 13.72
N GLU A 125 49.14 -54.59 13.77
CA GLU A 125 50.38 -54.21 14.45
C GLU A 125 50.24 -54.28 15.99
N GLU A 126 49.07 -53.93 16.53
CA GLU A 126 48.77 -54.04 17.97
C GLU A 126 48.64 -55.49 18.47
N ILE A 127 48.13 -56.40 17.64
CA ILE A 127 48.07 -57.83 17.98
C ILE A 127 49.48 -58.44 18.06
N ALA A 128 50.40 -57.98 17.21
CA ALA A 128 51.79 -58.47 17.21
C ALA A 128 52.56 -58.01 18.46
N SER A 129 52.39 -56.77 18.90
CA SER A 129 53.10 -56.23 20.08
C SER A 129 52.65 -56.87 21.40
N LEU A 130 51.37 -57.27 21.49
CA LEU A 130 50.83 -57.95 22.68
C LEU A 130 51.28 -59.42 22.78
N GLN A 131 51.63 -60.06 21.67
CA GLN A 131 52.19 -61.42 21.68
C GLN A 131 53.65 -61.43 22.19
N GLU A 132 54.43 -60.37 21.91
CA GLU A 132 55.85 -60.27 22.28
C GLU A 132 56.07 -60.02 23.79
N MET A 133 55.11 -59.34 24.46
CA MET A 133 55.20 -59.09 25.91
C MET A 133 54.90 -60.33 26.77
N ILE A 134 54.20 -61.33 26.23
CA ILE A 134 53.85 -62.55 26.97
C ILE A 134 55.02 -63.55 26.98
N GLU A 135 55.92 -63.49 26.00
CA GLU A 135 57.05 -64.42 25.88
C GLU A 135 58.21 -64.13 26.84
N ASN A 136 58.33 -62.91 27.38
CA ASN A 136 59.51 -62.51 28.14
C ASN A 136 59.18 -62.11 29.59
N GLY A 137 59.13 -63.09 30.50
CA GLY A 137 59.11 -62.73 31.93
C GLY A 137 58.87 -63.84 32.96
N THR A 138 59.67 -64.90 32.98
CA THR A 138 59.83 -65.75 34.17
C THR A 138 61.26 -65.73 34.67
N THR A 139 61.48 -65.34 35.93
CA THR A 139 62.19 -66.07 37.02
C THR A 139 62.79 -65.11 38.07
N LEU A 140 62.55 -65.44 39.34
CA LEU A 140 62.86 -64.67 40.55
C LEU A 140 63.59 -65.58 41.54
N THR A 141 64.64 -65.09 42.22
CA THR A 141 65.17 -65.78 43.42
C THR A 141 65.61 -64.82 44.54
N SER A 142 64.92 -64.95 45.68
CA SER A 142 65.42 -65.22 47.04
C SER A 142 66.49 -64.34 47.73
N THR A 143 66.52 -63.03 47.47
CA THR A 143 66.96 -62.04 48.49
C THR A 143 65.83 -61.13 48.94
N GLN A 144 64.60 -61.48 48.56
CA GLN A 144 63.46 -60.57 48.60
C GLN A 144 62.49 -60.82 49.76
N THR A 145 62.91 -61.22 50.96
CA THR A 145 61.99 -61.31 52.11
C THR A 145 61.99 -60.02 52.95
N ALA A 146 63.15 -59.38 53.12
CA ALA A 146 63.23 -58.01 53.62
C ALA A 146 62.76 -57.01 52.54
N THR A 147 63.16 -57.24 51.28
CA THR A 147 62.55 -56.49 50.18
C THR A 147 61.09 -56.87 49.98
N LEU A 148 60.52 -57.98 50.50
CA LEU A 148 59.07 -58.23 50.36
C LEU A 148 58.24 -57.36 51.29
N GLU A 149 58.76 -57.00 52.47
CA GLU A 149 58.08 -56.07 53.37
C GLU A 149 58.25 -54.63 52.89
N GLU A 150 59.45 -54.25 52.44
CA GLU A 150 59.66 -52.99 51.71
C GLU A 150 58.85 -52.96 50.42
N LEU A 151 58.82 -54.01 49.60
CA LEU A 151 57.99 -54.11 48.40
C LEU A 151 56.51 -54.24 48.74
N LYS A 152 56.08 -54.65 49.94
CA LYS A 152 54.67 -54.61 50.36
C LYS A 152 54.26 -53.20 50.76
N LEU A 153 55.15 -52.46 51.42
CA LEU A 153 54.97 -51.04 51.73
C LEU A 153 55.03 -50.20 50.46
N GLU A 154 56.00 -50.46 49.59
CA GLU A 154 56.15 -49.86 48.26
C GLU A 154 55.01 -50.29 47.35
N LYS A 155 54.55 -51.55 47.39
CA LYS A 155 53.33 -51.98 46.69
C LYS A 155 52.12 -51.27 47.24
N LYS A 156 51.96 -51.08 48.55
CA LYS A 156 50.85 -50.27 49.10
C LYS A 156 50.97 -48.80 48.72
N ARG A 157 52.18 -48.24 48.68
CA ARG A 157 52.44 -46.87 48.23
C ARG A 157 52.11 -46.73 46.74
N ILE A 158 52.62 -47.62 45.90
CA ILE A 158 52.33 -47.71 44.47
C ILE A 158 50.85 -48.03 44.23
N GLN A 159 50.18 -48.81 45.09
CA GLN A 159 48.74 -49.07 44.99
C GLN A 159 47.93 -47.83 45.33
N MET A 160 48.33 -47.04 46.33
CA MET A 160 47.72 -45.75 46.64
C MET A 160 47.99 -44.73 45.55
N GLU A 161 49.22 -44.65 45.03
CA GLU A 161 49.60 -43.82 43.89
C GLU A 161 48.84 -44.26 42.62
N TYR A 162 48.65 -45.57 42.42
CA TYR A 162 47.87 -46.15 41.32
C TYR A 162 46.38 -45.82 41.47
N ASP A 163 45.80 -45.96 42.67
CA ASP A 163 44.41 -45.60 42.93
C ASP A 163 44.19 -44.08 42.80
N GLU A 164 45.18 -43.26 43.17
CA GLU A 164 45.18 -41.81 42.93
C GLU A 164 45.31 -41.49 41.44
N LEU A 165 46.21 -42.17 40.70
CA LEU A 165 46.35 -42.04 39.26
C LEU A 165 45.11 -42.52 38.51
N VAL A 166 44.44 -43.58 38.98
CA VAL A 166 43.17 -44.07 38.43
C VAL A 166 42.06 -43.05 38.69
N LYS A 167 41.99 -42.45 39.89
CA LYS A 167 41.05 -41.34 40.15
C LYS A 167 41.37 -40.11 39.30
N GLN A 168 42.65 -39.79 39.09
CA GLN A 168 43.06 -38.73 38.18
C GLN A 168 42.69 -39.05 36.73
N MET A 169 42.89 -40.29 36.27
CA MET A 169 42.48 -40.78 34.96
C MET A 169 40.96 -40.73 34.80
N GLU A 170 40.18 -41.12 35.81
CA GLU A 170 38.72 -41.01 35.79
C GLU A 170 38.27 -39.54 35.75
N ASN A 171 38.92 -38.66 36.51
CA ASN A 171 38.63 -37.23 36.48
C ASN A 171 38.98 -36.62 35.12
N LEU A 172 40.17 -36.92 34.57
CA LEU A 172 40.58 -36.50 33.24
C LEU A 172 39.67 -37.08 32.15
N THR A 173 39.19 -38.31 32.31
CA THR A 173 38.23 -38.92 31.36
C THR A 173 36.88 -38.23 31.44
N ARG A 174 36.41 -37.86 32.65
CA ARG A 174 35.21 -37.03 32.82
C ARG A 174 35.40 -35.64 32.22
N GLU A 175 36.53 -34.99 32.46
CA GLU A 175 36.87 -33.70 31.87
C GLU A 175 36.95 -33.77 30.33
N ILE A 176 37.55 -34.82 29.76
CA ILE A 176 37.58 -35.06 28.31
C ILE A 176 36.17 -35.26 27.75
N ASN A 177 35.30 -36.01 28.45
CA ASN A 177 33.92 -36.20 28.03
C ASN A 177 33.11 -34.91 28.12
N ASP A 178 33.29 -34.12 29.18
CA ASP A 178 32.65 -32.82 29.35
C ASP A 178 33.11 -31.81 28.29
N VAL A 179 34.42 -31.77 28.01
CA VAL A 179 35.00 -30.96 26.93
C VAL A 179 34.55 -31.44 25.56
N SER A 180 34.44 -32.76 25.34
CA SER A 180 33.91 -33.32 24.10
C SER A 180 32.41 -33.03 23.93
N GLY A 181 31.64 -33.00 25.02
CA GLY A 181 30.24 -32.58 25.03
C GLY A 181 30.11 -31.12 24.62
N LYS A 182 30.85 -30.23 25.31
CA LYS A 182 30.92 -28.81 24.97
C LYS A 182 31.38 -28.57 23.54
N LYS A 183 32.37 -29.32 23.05
CA LYS A 183 32.83 -29.25 21.66
C LYS A 183 31.69 -29.56 20.68
N LYS A 184 30.93 -30.63 20.91
CA LYS A 184 29.78 -30.98 20.06
C LYS A 184 28.70 -29.91 20.11
N GLU A 185 28.40 -29.37 21.30
CA GLU A 185 27.45 -28.25 21.45
C GLU A 185 27.91 -27.03 20.66
N THR A 186 29.19 -26.63 20.76
CA THR A 186 29.74 -25.52 19.98
C THR A 186 29.79 -25.80 18.48
N GLU A 187 30.00 -27.05 18.06
CA GLU A 187 29.94 -27.45 16.65
C GLU A 187 28.51 -27.37 16.11
N THR A 188 27.51 -27.75 16.92
CA THR A 188 26.09 -27.59 16.55
C THR A 188 25.70 -26.11 16.48
N GLU A 189 26.10 -25.30 17.45
CA GLU A 189 25.87 -23.84 17.44
C GLU A 189 26.56 -23.16 16.25
N MET A 190 27.80 -23.57 15.91
CA MET A 190 28.51 -23.06 14.74
C MET A 190 27.78 -23.40 13.43
N MET A 191 27.24 -24.62 13.31
CA MET A 191 26.47 -25.03 12.12
C MET A 191 25.15 -24.27 12.03
N GLU A 192 24.46 -24.05 13.15
CA GLU A 192 23.26 -23.21 13.22
C GLU A 192 23.57 -21.77 12.82
N HIS A 193 24.64 -21.18 13.35
CA HIS A 193 25.08 -19.83 12.97
C HIS A 193 25.53 -19.75 11.50
N GLN A 194 26.13 -20.80 10.93
CA GLN A 194 26.46 -20.85 9.50
C GLN A 194 25.20 -20.91 8.61
N GLU A 195 24.17 -21.64 9.04
CA GLU A 195 22.87 -21.63 8.36
C GLU A 195 22.18 -20.27 8.47
N GLU A 196 22.23 -19.63 9.63
CA GLU A 196 21.72 -18.28 9.83
C GLU A 196 22.47 -17.26 8.97
N LEU A 197 23.80 -17.36 8.87
CA LEU A 197 24.62 -16.51 8.00
C LEU A 197 24.26 -16.69 6.53
N ARG A 198 23.99 -17.92 6.09
CA ARG A 198 23.50 -18.19 4.73
C ARG A 198 22.12 -17.58 4.50
N ARG A 199 21.18 -17.75 5.44
CA ARG A 199 19.84 -17.13 5.36
C ARG A 199 19.92 -15.60 5.34
N LEU A 200 20.82 -15.01 6.13
CA LEU A 200 21.05 -13.57 6.15
C LEU A 200 21.68 -13.09 4.84
N SER A 201 22.64 -13.84 4.27
CA SER A 201 23.25 -13.53 2.97
C SER A 201 22.26 -13.63 1.81
N ASP A 202 21.41 -14.66 1.80
CA ASP A 202 20.32 -14.80 0.82
C ASP A 202 19.33 -13.64 0.95
N ARG A 203 19.01 -13.24 2.19
CA ARG A 203 18.12 -12.10 2.46
C ARG A 203 18.76 -10.78 2.02
N GLU A 204 20.05 -10.58 2.27
CA GLU A 204 20.81 -9.42 1.80
C GLU A 204 20.77 -9.33 0.27
N GLN A 205 20.99 -10.44 -0.45
CA GLN A 205 20.88 -10.47 -1.91
C GLN A 205 19.47 -10.12 -2.40
N THR A 206 18.41 -10.63 -1.76
CA THR A 206 17.04 -10.25 -2.14
C THR A 206 16.76 -8.78 -1.91
N VAL A 207 17.21 -8.21 -0.78
CA VAL A 207 17.06 -6.80 -0.46
C VAL A 207 17.87 -5.94 -1.43
N GLN A 208 19.07 -6.37 -1.83
CA GLN A 208 19.89 -5.67 -2.83
C GLN A 208 19.21 -5.65 -4.20
N GLN A 209 18.59 -6.76 -4.62
CA GLN A 209 17.83 -6.81 -5.86
C GLN A 209 16.55 -5.95 -5.82
N GLU A 210 15.88 -5.87 -4.67
CA GLU A 210 14.75 -4.96 -4.46
C GLU A 210 15.20 -3.50 -4.49
N TYR A 211 16.31 -3.18 -3.83
CA TYR A 211 16.93 -1.86 -3.86
C TYR A 211 17.29 -1.43 -5.28
N ASP A 212 17.93 -2.29 -6.08
CA ASP A 212 18.29 -1.98 -7.47
C ASP A 212 17.06 -1.78 -8.37
N LYS A 213 15.99 -2.55 -8.14
CA LYS A 213 14.71 -2.36 -8.84
C LYS A 213 14.09 -1.02 -8.48
N GLU A 214 14.10 -0.66 -7.19
CA GLU A 214 13.54 0.58 -6.68
C GLU A 214 14.36 1.79 -7.13
N ALA A 215 15.69 1.70 -7.14
CA ALA A 215 16.58 2.73 -7.66
C ALA A 215 16.31 3.01 -9.15
N LYS A 216 16.18 1.96 -9.97
CA LYS A 216 15.82 2.08 -11.40
C LYS A 216 14.38 2.57 -11.62
N ALA A 217 13.46 2.28 -10.70
CA ALA A 217 12.10 2.83 -10.74
C ALA A 217 12.11 4.33 -10.42
N ARG A 218 12.91 4.74 -9.42
CA ARG A 218 13.09 6.13 -9.01
C ARG A 218 13.76 6.97 -10.10
N GLU A 219 14.81 6.47 -10.76
CA GLU A 219 15.42 7.17 -11.91
C GLU A 219 14.42 7.38 -13.05
N ARG A 220 13.58 6.39 -13.35
CA ARG A 220 12.51 6.53 -14.36
C ARG A 220 11.46 7.54 -13.95
N ALA A 221 11.07 7.55 -12.68
CA ALA A 221 10.14 8.55 -12.14
C ALA A 221 10.74 9.97 -12.17
N ASP A 222 12.03 10.13 -11.88
CA ASP A 222 12.72 11.43 -11.94
C ASP A 222 12.81 11.96 -13.39
N VAL A 223 13.04 11.08 -14.37
CA VAL A 223 12.99 11.46 -15.79
C VAL A 223 11.58 11.89 -16.19
N GLN A 224 10.55 11.12 -15.81
CA GLN A 224 9.15 11.48 -16.07
C GLN A 224 8.74 12.78 -15.39
N LEU A 225 9.22 13.03 -14.16
CA LEU A 225 8.98 14.28 -13.45
C LEU A 225 9.60 15.47 -14.18
N ARG A 226 10.82 15.33 -14.72
CA ARG A 226 11.46 16.37 -15.53
C ARG A 226 10.71 16.65 -16.82
N GLU A 227 10.22 15.61 -17.51
CA GLU A 227 9.39 15.76 -18.71
C GLU A 227 8.05 16.44 -18.40
N LEU A 228 7.39 16.06 -17.31
CA LEU A 228 6.15 16.69 -16.85
C LEU A 228 6.37 18.14 -16.41
N LEU A 229 7.48 18.46 -15.75
CA LEU A 229 7.85 19.84 -15.41
C LEU A 229 8.07 20.70 -16.66
N LEU A 230 8.74 20.17 -17.69
CA LEU A 230 8.88 20.83 -18.98
C LEU A 230 7.53 21.05 -19.66
N LEU A 231 6.63 20.05 -19.62
CA LEU A 231 5.29 20.16 -20.18
C LEU A 231 4.45 21.21 -19.42
N VAL A 232 4.53 21.25 -18.08
CA VAL A 232 3.86 22.27 -17.26
C VAL A 232 4.42 23.66 -17.55
N GLN A 233 5.73 23.81 -17.76
CA GLN A 233 6.33 25.08 -18.19
C GLN A 233 5.85 25.51 -19.59
N GLN A 234 5.70 24.58 -20.53
CA GLN A 234 5.15 24.86 -21.87
C GLN A 234 3.68 25.27 -21.78
N ARG A 235 2.85 24.51 -21.04
CA ARG A 235 1.45 24.87 -20.78
C ARG A 235 1.32 26.20 -20.06
N GLY A 236 2.23 26.53 -19.13
CA GLY A 236 2.27 27.82 -18.47
C GLY A 236 2.61 28.99 -19.41
N LYS A 237 3.43 28.77 -20.45
CA LYS A 237 3.69 29.77 -21.50
C LYS A 237 2.47 29.95 -22.41
N GLU A 238 1.81 28.85 -22.79
CA GLU A 238 0.57 28.89 -23.57
C GLU A 238 -0.55 29.61 -22.80
N LEU A 239 -0.70 29.32 -21.50
CA LEU A 239 -1.71 29.93 -20.64
C LEU A 239 -1.49 31.44 -20.50
N LYS A 240 -0.24 31.89 -20.34
CA LYS A 240 0.09 33.33 -20.40
C LYS A 240 -0.22 33.97 -21.75
N ALA A 241 -0.03 33.26 -22.86
CA ALA A 241 -0.41 33.76 -24.18
C ALA A 241 -1.95 33.86 -24.33
N TYR A 242 -2.71 32.92 -23.76
CA TYR A 242 -4.17 32.98 -23.70
C TYR A 242 -4.67 34.09 -22.78
N GLU A 243 -4.04 34.32 -21.62
CA GLU A 243 -4.36 35.43 -20.72
C GLU A 243 -4.15 36.79 -21.41
N GLN A 244 -3.05 36.96 -22.14
CA GLN A 244 -2.79 38.17 -22.93
C GLN A 244 -3.82 38.36 -24.06
N LEU A 245 -4.26 37.27 -24.69
CA LEU A 245 -5.31 37.31 -25.71
C LEU A 245 -6.68 37.66 -25.10
N GLU A 246 -7.00 37.13 -23.91
CA GLU A 246 -8.22 37.42 -23.17
C GLU A 246 -8.26 38.88 -22.70
N GLU A 247 -7.15 39.42 -22.19
CA GLU A 247 -7.02 40.84 -21.88
C GLU A 247 -7.21 41.71 -23.12
N GLY A 248 -6.61 41.32 -24.25
CA GLY A 248 -6.79 41.98 -25.55
C GLY A 248 -8.25 41.97 -26.00
N LEU A 249 -8.93 40.83 -25.94
CA LEU A 249 -10.34 40.69 -26.29
C LEU A 249 -11.26 41.46 -25.33
N SER A 250 -10.98 41.44 -24.03
CA SER A 250 -11.71 42.20 -23.01
C SER A 250 -11.58 43.71 -23.25
N SER A 251 -10.39 44.19 -23.61
CA SER A 251 -10.19 45.59 -23.99
C SER A 251 -10.98 45.97 -25.25
N GLY A 252 -11.04 45.07 -26.25
CA GLY A 252 -11.84 45.25 -27.46
C GLY A 252 -13.35 45.25 -27.18
N VAL A 253 -13.83 44.37 -26.30
CA VAL A 253 -15.23 44.33 -25.85
C VAL A 253 -15.60 45.61 -25.10
N ASN A 254 -14.70 46.13 -24.27
CA ASN A 254 -14.92 47.39 -23.56
C ASN A 254 -14.94 48.60 -24.50
N ALA A 255 -14.09 48.62 -25.53
CA ALA A 255 -14.13 49.65 -26.58
C ALA A 255 -15.45 49.61 -27.38
N LEU A 256 -15.91 48.41 -27.77
CA LEU A 256 -17.20 48.22 -28.44
C LEU A 256 -18.39 48.59 -27.55
N ARG A 257 -18.33 48.30 -26.24
CA ARG A 257 -19.34 48.73 -25.27
C ARG A 257 -19.40 50.25 -25.12
N ALA A 258 -18.24 50.92 -25.08
CA ALA A 258 -18.17 52.38 -25.04
C ALA A 258 -18.76 53.00 -26.31
N GLN A 259 -18.46 52.42 -27.48
CA GLN A 259 -19.02 52.87 -28.76
C GLN A 259 -20.54 52.62 -28.85
N LEU A 260 -21.03 51.49 -28.33
CA LEU A 260 -22.46 51.21 -28.23
C LEU A 260 -23.18 52.20 -27.30
N GLN A 261 -22.56 52.61 -26.19
CA GLN A 261 -23.11 53.65 -25.30
C GLN A 261 -23.15 55.02 -25.99
N GLU A 262 -22.11 55.37 -26.76
CA GLU A 262 -22.09 56.60 -27.55
C GLU A 262 -23.18 56.60 -28.64
N ASP A 263 -23.37 55.48 -29.34
CA ASP A 263 -24.42 55.32 -30.35
C ASP A 263 -25.83 55.31 -29.73
N GLN A 264 -25.99 54.75 -28.53
CA GLN A 264 -27.23 54.84 -27.76
C GLN A 264 -27.54 56.27 -27.32
N ALA A 265 -26.54 57.04 -26.88
CA ALA A 265 -26.70 58.46 -26.55
C ALA A 265 -27.06 59.29 -27.79
N LYS A 266 -26.41 59.02 -28.94
CA LYS A 266 -26.78 59.63 -30.23
C LYS A 266 -28.22 59.30 -30.61
N ARG A 267 -28.64 58.05 -30.47
CA ARG A 267 -30.02 57.60 -30.73
C ARG A 267 -31.05 58.28 -29.81
N GLN A 268 -30.74 58.46 -28.53
CA GLN A 268 -31.59 59.20 -27.61
C GLN A 268 -31.69 60.69 -28.00
N SER A 269 -30.59 61.32 -28.44
CA SER A 269 -30.63 62.69 -28.96
C SER A 269 -31.47 62.83 -30.23
N LEU A 270 -31.45 61.81 -31.10
CA LEU A 270 -32.24 61.79 -32.34
C LEU A 270 -33.74 61.55 -32.04
N LEU A 271 -34.06 60.73 -31.04
CA LEU A 271 -35.43 60.54 -30.56
C LEU A 271 -36.00 61.82 -29.93
N GLN A 272 -35.20 62.58 -29.17
CA GLN A 272 -35.61 63.89 -28.67
C GLN A 272 -35.86 64.89 -29.81
N LYS A 273 -35.05 64.86 -30.87
CA LYS A 273 -35.27 65.69 -32.08
C LYS A 273 -36.54 65.26 -32.84
N LEU A 274 -36.85 63.97 -32.87
CA LEU A 274 -38.09 63.45 -33.47
C LEU A 274 -39.32 63.91 -32.68
N ASP A 275 -39.29 63.82 -31.35
CA ASP A 275 -40.37 64.29 -30.47
C ASP A 275 -40.61 65.81 -30.59
N THR A 276 -39.54 66.61 -30.79
CA THR A 276 -39.70 68.05 -31.09
C THR A 276 -40.30 68.31 -32.48
N ALA A 277 -40.03 67.46 -33.46
CA ALA A 277 -40.61 67.57 -34.80
C ALA A 277 -42.09 67.12 -34.82
N GLU A 278 -42.44 66.08 -34.05
CA GLU A 278 -43.83 65.62 -33.85
C GLU A 278 -44.69 66.70 -33.17
N LYS A 279 -44.14 67.42 -32.18
CA LYS A 279 -44.81 68.57 -31.54
C LYS A 279 -45.03 69.75 -32.48
N GLN A 280 -44.14 69.97 -33.45
CA GLN A 280 -44.32 71.01 -34.49
C GLN A 280 -45.37 70.62 -35.54
N LEU A 281 -45.55 69.31 -35.78
CA LEU A 281 -46.56 68.74 -36.68
C LEU A 281 -47.96 68.71 -36.05
N TYR A 282 -48.03 68.60 -34.72
CA TYR A 282 -49.27 68.70 -33.94
C TYR A 282 -49.88 70.12 -33.97
N HIS A 283 -49.06 71.17 -33.88
CA HIS A 283 -49.54 72.56 -33.92
C HIS A 283 -50.03 73.02 -35.30
N THR A 284 -49.66 72.36 -36.39
CA THR A 284 -50.19 72.63 -37.74
C THR A 284 -51.46 71.85 -38.06
N GLN A 285 -51.78 70.79 -37.31
CA GLN A 285 -53.07 70.08 -37.38
C GLN A 285 -54.15 70.78 -36.52
N GLN A 286 -53.76 71.37 -35.39
CA GLN A 286 -54.66 72.03 -34.45
C GLN A 286 -55.37 73.27 -35.04
N SER A 287 -54.80 73.94 -36.06
CA SER A 287 -55.44 75.08 -36.75
C SER A 287 -56.49 74.68 -37.81
N TYR A 288 -56.62 73.39 -38.12
CA TYR A 288 -57.64 72.86 -39.04
C TYR A 288 -58.93 72.45 -38.31
N ASP A 289 -58.83 72.08 -37.02
CA ASP A 289 -59.94 71.58 -36.22
C ASP A 289 -60.78 72.69 -35.54
N ASP A 290 -60.24 73.91 -35.40
CA ASP A 290 -60.93 75.12 -34.88
C ASP A 290 -62.15 75.57 -35.75
N ALA A 291 -62.40 74.93 -36.90
CA ALA A 291 -63.57 75.16 -37.74
C ALA A 291 -64.81 74.32 -37.35
N LEU A 292 -64.67 73.34 -36.44
CA LEU A 292 -65.74 72.41 -36.05
C LEU A 292 -66.33 72.67 -34.64
N ASP A 293 -65.82 73.68 -33.93
CA ASP A 293 -66.32 74.19 -32.64
C ASP A 293 -67.53 75.13 -32.79
N THR A 294 -68.34 74.89 -33.80
CA THR A 294 -69.63 74.17 -33.66
C THR A 294 -70.23 73.82 -32.30
N THR A 295 -69.91 74.53 -31.23
CA THR A 295 -70.89 74.99 -30.24
C THR A 295 -71.94 73.93 -29.83
N GLU A 296 -71.58 72.93 -29.03
CA GLU A 296 -71.27 73.05 -27.59
C GLU A 296 -72.45 73.32 -26.66
N ALA A 297 -73.70 73.45 -27.09
CA ALA A 297 -74.74 73.88 -26.14
C ALA A 297 -75.24 72.83 -25.12
N LEU A 298 -74.90 71.53 -25.25
CA LEU A 298 -75.59 70.46 -24.49
C LEU A 298 -74.75 69.73 -23.42
N ASN A 299 -73.43 69.95 -23.35
CA ASN A 299 -72.54 69.12 -22.53
C ASN A 299 -72.00 69.76 -21.24
N GLU A 300 -72.40 70.99 -20.88
CA GLU A 300 -71.91 71.64 -19.65
C GLU A 300 -72.58 71.16 -18.36
N ARG A 301 -73.81 70.62 -18.37
CA ARG A 301 -74.49 70.21 -17.13
C ARG A 301 -74.08 68.85 -16.56
N HIS A 302 -73.40 68.00 -17.33
CA HIS A 302 -73.01 66.66 -16.87
C HIS A 302 -71.62 66.62 -16.20
N ARG A 303 -70.83 67.70 -16.27
CA ARG A 303 -69.42 67.72 -15.84
C ARG A 303 -69.19 68.14 -14.38
N GLU A 304 -70.16 68.74 -13.69
CA GLU A 304 -69.96 69.21 -12.30
C GLU A 304 -70.11 68.09 -11.26
N VAL A 305 -71.05 67.15 -11.45
CA VAL A 305 -71.31 66.05 -10.49
C VAL A 305 -70.22 64.97 -10.49
N LEU A 306 -69.43 64.84 -11.56
CA LEU A 306 -68.36 63.83 -11.67
C LEU A 306 -67.01 64.27 -11.06
N LYS A 307 -66.82 65.55 -10.76
CA LYS A 307 -65.57 66.06 -10.16
C LYS A 307 -65.46 65.79 -8.66
N GLU A 308 -66.55 65.86 -7.91
CA GLU A 308 -66.53 65.68 -6.45
C GLU A 308 -66.28 64.21 -6.02
N ILE A 309 -66.72 63.24 -6.83
CA ILE A 309 -66.50 61.80 -6.56
C ILE A 309 -65.03 61.40 -6.81
N ALA A 310 -64.38 61.97 -7.84
CA ALA A 310 -63.00 61.65 -8.21
C ALA A 310 -61.95 62.17 -7.20
N GLU A 311 -62.25 63.25 -6.46
CA GLU A 311 -61.33 63.80 -5.45
C GLU A 311 -61.33 63.01 -4.14
N ALA A 312 -62.47 62.41 -3.76
CA ALA A 312 -62.57 61.53 -2.59
C ALA A 312 -61.87 60.18 -2.82
N GLU A 313 -61.95 59.62 -4.03
CA GLU A 313 -61.30 58.37 -4.40
C GLU A 313 -59.76 58.50 -4.44
N LYS A 314 -59.21 59.64 -4.86
CA LYS A 314 -57.75 59.90 -4.83
C LYS A 314 -57.17 59.89 -3.42
N LYS A 315 -57.82 60.55 -2.45
CA LYS A 315 -57.36 60.58 -1.06
C LYS A 315 -57.42 59.20 -0.38
N ALA A 316 -58.41 58.38 -0.72
CA ALA A 316 -58.50 57.01 -0.23
C ALA A 316 -57.39 56.08 -0.78
N VAL A 317 -56.94 56.31 -2.02
CA VAL A 317 -55.81 55.57 -2.62
C VAL A 317 -54.47 56.02 -2.02
N GLU A 318 -54.30 57.31 -1.75
CA GLU A 318 -53.10 57.85 -1.11
C GLU A 318 -52.92 57.31 0.33
N LEU A 319 -53.98 57.29 1.14
CA LEU A 319 -53.94 56.75 2.50
C LEU A 319 -53.70 55.23 2.52
N ARG A 320 -54.24 54.47 1.56
CA ARG A 320 -53.92 53.04 1.39
C ARG A 320 -52.48 52.80 0.95
N ALA A 321 -51.92 53.67 0.13
CA ALA A 321 -50.51 53.61 -0.26
C ALA A 321 -49.58 53.92 0.92
N GLU A 322 -49.94 54.86 1.79
CA GLU A 322 -49.21 55.16 3.03
C GLU A 322 -49.33 54.04 4.08
N GLU A 323 -50.50 53.41 4.23
CA GLU A 323 -50.70 52.22 5.06
C GLU A 323 -49.81 51.06 4.58
N GLN A 324 -49.76 50.80 3.27
CA GLN A 324 -48.87 49.77 2.72
C GLN A 324 -47.39 50.12 2.88
N ARG A 325 -47.02 51.41 2.78
CA ARG A 325 -45.65 51.87 3.03
C ARG A 325 -45.26 51.67 4.49
N THR A 326 -46.13 52.01 5.45
CA THR A 326 -45.88 51.82 6.89
C THR A 326 -45.88 50.34 7.29
N HIS A 327 -46.66 49.49 6.63
CA HIS A 327 -46.57 48.03 6.78
C HIS A 327 -45.24 47.47 6.25
N ARG A 328 -44.77 47.92 5.08
CA ARG A 328 -43.46 47.51 4.55
C ARG A 328 -42.30 47.95 5.44
N VAL A 329 -42.38 49.16 6.02
CA VAL A 329 -41.37 49.64 6.98
C VAL A 329 -41.41 48.81 8.25
N ARG A 330 -42.59 48.55 8.84
CA ARG A 330 -42.72 47.67 10.01
C ARG A 330 -42.21 46.25 9.74
N ASP A 331 -42.52 45.66 8.58
CA ASP A 331 -42.05 44.32 8.22
C ASP A 331 -40.53 44.29 8.04
N ASN A 332 -39.95 45.37 7.49
CA ASN A 332 -38.50 45.51 7.39
C ASN A 332 -37.86 45.68 8.77
N ASP A 333 -38.45 46.50 9.65
CA ASP A 333 -37.97 46.69 11.03
C ASP A 333 -38.10 45.40 11.85
N PHE A 334 -39.18 44.62 11.68
CA PHE A 334 -39.34 43.31 12.31
C PHE A 334 -38.34 42.27 11.79
N LYS A 335 -38.04 42.29 10.48
CA LYS A 335 -36.99 41.44 9.89
C LYS A 335 -35.62 41.84 10.42
N GLU A 336 -35.35 43.13 10.53
CA GLU A 336 -34.09 43.66 11.05
C GLU A 336 -33.93 43.36 12.55
N LEU A 337 -35.01 43.49 13.34
CA LEU A 337 -35.03 43.08 14.74
C LEU A 337 -34.80 41.57 14.91
N ARG A 338 -35.43 40.72 14.08
CA ARG A 338 -35.14 39.27 14.09
C ARG A 338 -33.71 38.97 13.69
N ARG A 339 -33.16 39.67 12.69
CA ARG A 339 -31.75 39.54 12.27
C ARG A 339 -30.81 39.93 13.42
N LEU A 340 -31.09 41.03 14.12
CA LEU A 340 -30.30 41.49 15.26
C LEU A 340 -30.42 40.57 16.48
N LEU A 341 -31.61 40.02 16.76
CA LEU A 341 -31.81 39.02 17.83
C LEU A 341 -31.08 37.71 17.51
N GLN A 342 -31.18 37.23 16.27
CA GLN A 342 -30.44 36.06 15.81
C GLN A 342 -28.93 36.29 15.91
N GLN A 343 -28.44 37.47 15.49
CA GLN A 343 -27.04 37.86 15.67
C GLN A 343 -26.63 37.92 17.14
N ASN A 344 -27.50 38.39 18.04
CA ASN A 344 -27.22 38.40 19.48
C ASN A 344 -27.12 36.98 20.05
N ASP A 345 -28.02 36.08 19.64
CA ASP A 345 -27.99 34.67 20.04
C ASP A 345 -26.79 33.94 19.47
N ASP A 346 -26.41 34.23 18.22
CA ASP A 346 -25.22 33.68 17.59
C ASP A 346 -23.94 34.20 18.29
N ILE A 347 -23.88 35.50 18.61
CA ILE A 347 -22.78 36.07 19.42
C ILE A 347 -22.74 35.45 20.83
N ARG A 348 -23.89 35.18 21.47
CA ARG A 348 -23.94 34.52 22.79
C ARG A 348 -23.44 33.08 22.73
N LYS A 349 -23.85 32.32 21.70
CA LYS A 349 -23.33 30.97 21.44
C LYS A 349 -21.85 31.00 21.13
N GLU A 350 -21.37 31.98 20.36
CA GLU A 350 -19.96 32.19 20.11
C GLU A 350 -19.20 32.55 21.40
N GLN A 351 -19.75 33.39 22.27
CA GLN A 351 -19.15 33.71 23.57
C GLN A 351 -19.08 32.48 24.49
N GLU A 352 -20.13 31.65 24.53
CA GLU A 352 -20.11 30.39 25.27
C GLU A 352 -19.11 29.39 24.67
N ASN A 353 -19.07 29.28 23.34
CA ASN A 353 -18.09 28.45 22.64
C ASN A 353 -16.66 28.93 22.90
N LEU A 354 -16.41 30.25 22.87
CA LEU A 354 -15.12 30.84 23.20
C LEU A 354 -14.75 30.65 24.68
N ARG A 355 -15.73 30.67 25.61
CA ARG A 355 -15.51 30.32 27.02
C ARG A 355 -15.14 28.84 27.18
N HIS A 356 -15.84 27.94 26.49
CA HIS A 356 -15.51 26.51 26.47
C HIS A 356 -14.16 26.24 25.81
N GLN A 357 -13.83 26.96 24.73
CA GLN A 357 -12.52 26.90 24.11
C GLN A 357 -11.43 27.45 25.04
N LYS A 358 -11.68 28.54 25.77
CA LYS A 358 -10.74 29.08 26.77
C LYS A 358 -10.49 28.10 27.91
N THR A 359 -11.53 27.42 28.43
CA THR A 359 -11.36 26.41 29.48
C THR A 359 -10.68 25.15 28.94
N ASN A 360 -10.97 24.72 27.72
CA ASN A 360 -10.30 23.61 27.05
C ASN A 360 -8.83 23.92 26.75
N ILE A 361 -8.52 25.15 26.28
CA ILE A 361 -7.15 25.63 26.10
C ILE A 361 -6.44 25.70 27.46
N GLY A 362 -7.11 26.15 28.53
CA GLY A 362 -6.57 26.11 29.89
C GLY A 362 -6.20 24.70 30.33
N LYS A 363 -7.10 23.72 30.16
CA LYS A 363 -6.83 22.31 30.44
C LYS A 363 -5.71 21.75 29.58
N ARG A 364 -5.62 22.13 28.29
CA ARG A 364 -4.52 21.74 27.39
C ARG A 364 -3.19 22.37 27.79
N ILE A 365 -3.18 23.61 28.27
CA ILE A 365 -1.99 24.26 28.82
C ILE A 365 -1.53 23.55 30.09
N ASP A 366 -2.44 23.19 30.99
CA ASP A 366 -2.10 22.46 32.21
C ASP A 366 -1.62 21.03 31.91
N ALA A 367 -2.24 20.36 30.94
CA ALA A 367 -1.76 19.07 30.43
C ALA A 367 -0.36 19.21 29.81
N ALA A 368 -0.14 20.20 28.95
CA ALA A 368 1.17 20.48 28.35
C ALA A 368 2.23 20.89 29.39
N ARG A 369 1.84 21.57 30.48
CA ARG A 369 2.74 21.87 31.60
C ARG A 369 3.13 20.61 32.36
N ARG A 370 2.18 19.71 32.63
CA ARG A 370 2.46 18.40 33.25
C ARG A 370 3.30 17.52 32.34
N GLU A 371 3.01 17.49 31.04
CA GLU A 371 3.82 16.80 30.04
C GLU A 371 5.22 17.39 29.96
N LYS A 372 5.39 18.72 29.94
CA LYS A 372 6.70 19.37 29.99
C LYS A 372 7.48 19.00 31.25
N GLU A 373 6.82 18.92 32.40
CA GLU A 373 7.48 18.55 33.66
C GLU A 373 7.84 17.06 33.70
N ASN A 374 6.97 16.19 33.19
CA ASN A 374 7.26 14.76 33.00
C ASN A 374 8.40 14.55 31.99
N LEU A 375 8.38 15.29 30.88
CA LEU A 375 9.44 15.29 29.87
C LEU A 375 10.75 15.79 30.47
N ARG A 376 10.72 16.83 31.32
CA ARG A 376 11.90 17.32 32.04
C ARG A 376 12.47 16.25 32.98
N ARG A 377 11.61 15.56 33.74
CA ARG A 377 12.05 14.44 34.60
C ARG A 377 12.59 13.28 33.77
N SER A 378 11.97 12.96 32.64
CA SER A 378 12.46 11.94 31.71
C SER A 378 13.78 12.35 31.06
N TYR A 379 13.97 13.64 30.75
CA TYR A 379 15.20 14.20 30.21
C TYR A 379 16.33 14.19 31.24
N GLU A 380 16.04 14.47 32.52
CA GLU A 380 17.00 14.33 33.62
C GLU A 380 17.37 12.86 33.86
N MET A 381 16.44 11.92 33.71
CA MET A 381 16.73 10.48 33.74
C MET A 381 17.56 10.05 32.53
N LEU A 382 17.21 10.49 31.33
CA LEU A 382 17.96 10.24 30.09
C LEU A 382 19.35 10.86 30.12
N LEU A 383 19.55 12.02 30.77
CA LEU A 383 20.88 12.60 30.99
C LEU A 383 21.73 11.73 31.92
N LYS A 384 21.13 11.20 33.00
CA LYS A 384 21.82 10.24 33.89
C LYS A 384 22.13 8.94 33.17
N GLU A 385 21.18 8.41 32.40
CA GLU A 385 21.40 7.23 31.55
C GLU A 385 22.49 7.50 30.50
N GLN A 386 22.48 8.67 29.86
CA GLN A 386 23.50 9.08 28.90
C GLN A 386 24.87 9.20 29.57
N GLU A 387 24.98 9.71 30.79
CA GLU A 387 26.24 9.73 31.54
C GLU A 387 26.71 8.32 31.90
N THR A 388 25.81 7.42 32.31
CA THR A 388 26.15 6.02 32.57
C THR A 388 26.57 5.27 31.31
N LEU A 389 25.88 5.50 30.19
CA LEU A 389 26.17 4.93 28.89
C LEU A 389 27.45 5.52 28.29
N LYS A 390 27.77 6.80 28.54
CA LYS A 390 29.06 7.39 28.18
C LYS A 390 30.20 6.71 28.93
N LYS A 391 30.06 6.50 30.26
CA LYS A 391 31.04 5.75 31.06
C LYS A 391 31.16 4.29 30.62
N GLN A 392 30.08 3.64 30.22
CA GLN A 392 30.12 2.29 29.65
C GLN A 392 30.76 2.29 28.26
N SER A 393 30.46 3.27 27.41
CA SER A 393 31.07 3.45 26.08
C SER A 393 32.57 3.73 26.18
N GLU A 394 33.03 4.48 27.18
CA GLU A 394 34.44 4.70 27.45
C GLU A 394 35.14 3.38 27.83
N ARG A 395 34.53 2.57 28.70
CA ARG A 395 35.06 1.22 29.06
C ARG A 395 35.06 0.25 27.88
N GLU A 396 34.00 0.27 27.06
CA GLU A 396 33.97 -0.54 25.84
C GLU A 396 34.97 -0.01 24.80
N ARG A 397 35.22 1.30 24.72
CA ARG A 397 36.29 1.86 23.88
C ARG A 397 37.68 1.44 24.35
N GLU A 398 37.93 1.37 25.65
CA GLU A 398 39.18 0.83 26.19
C GLU A 398 39.37 -0.64 25.80
N LYS A 399 38.30 -1.45 25.86
CA LYS A 399 38.34 -2.85 25.38
C LYS A 399 38.54 -2.92 23.87
N ILE A 400 37.87 -2.07 23.10
CA ILE A 400 38.03 -1.98 21.64
C ILE A 400 39.47 -1.57 21.30
N GLN A 401 40.10 -0.65 22.02
CA GLN A 401 41.51 -0.29 21.81
C GLN A 401 42.45 -1.46 22.08
N ILE A 402 42.16 -2.29 23.08
CA ILE A 402 42.93 -3.53 23.33
C ILE A 402 42.74 -4.52 22.18
N ILE A 403 41.51 -4.68 21.70
CA ILE A 403 41.18 -5.56 20.56
C ILE A 403 41.78 -5.02 19.25
N GLU A 404 41.76 -3.70 19.01
CA GLU A 404 42.39 -3.03 17.87
C GLU A 404 43.91 -3.22 17.90
N GLY A 405 44.53 -3.21 19.09
CA GLY A 405 45.94 -3.56 19.24
C GLY A 405 46.24 -5.01 18.84
N ILE A 406 45.37 -5.96 19.22
CA ILE A 406 45.48 -7.37 18.83
C ILE A 406 45.20 -7.57 17.33
N ILE A 407 44.21 -6.87 16.78
CA ILE A 407 43.93 -6.91 15.34
C ILE A 407 45.09 -6.30 14.55
N ALA A 408 45.70 -5.21 15.03
CA ALA A 408 46.87 -4.63 14.38
C ALA A 408 48.04 -5.61 14.33
N SER A 409 48.32 -6.34 15.43
CA SER A 409 49.35 -7.39 15.41
C SER A 409 49.01 -8.55 14.49
N GLU A 410 47.73 -8.96 14.40
CA GLU A 410 47.33 -10.03 13.47
C GLU A 410 47.24 -9.57 12.02
N VAL A 411 46.99 -8.28 11.76
CA VAL A 411 47.09 -7.70 10.42
C VAL A 411 48.56 -7.61 9.99
N GLU A 412 49.49 -7.27 10.88
CA GLU A 412 50.93 -7.36 10.60
C GLU A 412 51.35 -8.80 10.30
N SER A 413 50.90 -9.77 11.11
CA SER A 413 51.14 -11.20 10.85
C SER A 413 50.49 -11.69 9.54
N GLN A 414 49.29 -11.21 9.21
CA GLN A 414 48.63 -11.50 7.93
C GLN A 414 49.37 -10.88 6.75
N GLN A 415 49.91 -9.66 6.87
CA GLN A 415 50.73 -9.05 5.81
C GLN A 415 52.02 -9.84 5.58
N GLU A 416 52.65 -10.38 6.63
CA GLU A 416 53.80 -11.28 6.49
C GLU A 416 53.41 -12.58 5.75
N LEU A 417 52.24 -13.15 6.05
CA LEU A 417 51.72 -14.33 5.35
C LEU A 417 51.28 -14.03 3.91
N GLU A 418 50.67 -12.87 3.65
CA GLU A 418 50.26 -12.42 2.31
C GLU A 418 51.49 -12.17 1.44
N THR A 419 52.54 -11.54 1.96
CA THR A 419 53.80 -11.39 1.22
C THR A 419 54.48 -12.74 0.94
N ALA A 420 54.33 -13.74 1.83
CA ALA A 420 54.77 -15.10 1.56
C ALA A 420 53.92 -15.80 0.47
N ILE A 421 52.59 -15.61 0.49
CA ILE A 421 51.68 -16.11 -0.53
C ILE A 421 51.94 -15.44 -1.89
N GLU A 422 52.22 -14.14 -1.93
CA GLU A 422 52.58 -13.41 -3.15
C GLU A 422 53.86 -13.98 -3.77
N ARG A 423 54.88 -14.27 -2.95
CA ARG A 423 56.11 -14.94 -3.41
C ARG A 423 55.81 -16.32 -4.00
N GLU A 424 54.98 -17.12 -3.35
CA GLU A 424 54.55 -18.42 -3.86
C GLU A 424 53.67 -18.32 -5.13
N ARG A 425 52.86 -17.26 -5.25
CA ARG A 425 52.08 -16.95 -6.46
C ARG A 425 52.98 -16.54 -7.61
N GLU A 426 54.03 -15.75 -7.37
CA GLU A 426 55.04 -15.42 -8.39
C GLU A 426 55.79 -16.66 -8.86
N VAL A 427 56.16 -17.56 -7.94
CA VAL A 427 56.76 -18.85 -8.29
C VAL A 427 55.78 -19.70 -9.11
N ASN A 428 54.52 -19.78 -8.70
CA ASN A 428 53.46 -20.48 -9.46
C ASN A 428 53.22 -19.85 -10.83
N ALA A 429 53.26 -18.53 -10.96
CA ALA A 429 53.10 -17.85 -12.24
C ALA A 429 54.27 -18.16 -13.18
N ARG A 430 55.50 -18.18 -12.67
CA ARG A 430 56.68 -18.62 -13.42
C ARG A 430 56.57 -20.08 -13.87
N LEU A 431 56.10 -20.97 -12.98
CA LEU A 431 55.85 -22.38 -13.31
C LEU A 431 54.71 -22.56 -14.32
N ARG A 432 53.64 -21.77 -14.25
CA ARG A 432 52.56 -21.78 -15.25
C ARG A 432 53.04 -21.25 -16.60
N GLN A 433 53.92 -20.24 -16.61
CA GLN A 433 54.50 -19.71 -17.83
C GLN A 433 55.46 -20.71 -18.50
N THR A 434 56.22 -21.47 -17.71
CA THR A 434 57.04 -22.58 -18.25
C THR A 434 56.18 -23.74 -18.74
N VAL A 435 55.10 -24.10 -18.03
CA VAL A 435 54.14 -25.10 -18.50
C VAL A 435 53.47 -24.67 -19.80
N ALA A 436 52.97 -23.44 -19.90
CA ALA A 436 52.35 -22.92 -21.12
C ALA A 436 53.33 -22.86 -22.29
N ARG A 437 54.61 -22.55 -22.04
CA ARG A 437 55.66 -22.62 -23.06
C ARG A 437 55.87 -24.06 -23.54
N LEU A 438 55.95 -25.03 -22.62
CA LEU A 438 56.10 -26.45 -22.95
C LEU A 438 54.86 -27.02 -23.65
N GLU A 439 53.66 -26.55 -23.29
CA GLU A 439 52.40 -26.90 -23.96
C GLU A 439 52.35 -26.32 -25.38
N SER A 440 52.78 -25.06 -25.57
CA SER A 440 52.90 -24.47 -26.90
C SER A 440 53.95 -25.18 -27.76
N GLU A 441 55.08 -25.58 -27.18
CA GLU A 441 56.08 -26.42 -27.86
C GLU A 441 55.50 -27.79 -28.21
N ARG A 442 54.75 -28.43 -27.30
CA ARG A 442 54.04 -29.70 -27.57
C ARG A 442 53.03 -29.54 -28.70
N GLU A 443 52.22 -28.49 -28.69
CA GLU A 443 51.23 -28.21 -29.74
C GLU A 443 51.89 -27.91 -31.08
N LYS A 444 53.02 -27.19 -31.09
CA LYS A 444 53.83 -26.98 -32.31
C LYS A 444 54.36 -28.30 -32.86
N TYR A 445 54.94 -29.16 -32.03
CA TYR A 445 55.43 -30.47 -32.47
C TYR A 445 54.28 -31.40 -32.88
N VAL A 446 53.13 -31.36 -32.21
CA VAL A 446 51.92 -32.08 -32.65
C VAL A 446 51.42 -31.54 -33.99
N HIS A 447 51.45 -30.22 -34.19
CA HIS A 447 51.07 -29.60 -35.46
C HIS A 447 52.05 -29.97 -36.58
N GLU A 448 53.36 -29.92 -36.34
CA GLU A 448 54.40 -30.35 -37.28
C GLU A 448 54.24 -31.84 -37.63
N VAL A 449 54.02 -32.71 -36.64
CA VAL A 449 53.74 -34.14 -36.89
C VAL A 449 52.46 -34.31 -37.71
N SER A 450 51.39 -33.56 -37.42
CA SER A 450 50.13 -33.58 -38.17
C SER A 450 50.29 -33.06 -39.60
N GLN A 451 51.16 -32.07 -39.81
CA GLN A 451 51.42 -31.46 -41.11
C GLN A 451 52.30 -32.36 -41.98
N VAL A 452 53.29 -33.04 -41.38
CA VAL A 452 54.11 -34.07 -42.05
C VAL A 452 53.26 -35.30 -42.39
N THR A 453 52.34 -35.73 -41.50
CA THR A 453 51.40 -36.82 -41.83
C THR A 453 50.42 -36.41 -42.92
N LEU A 454 49.91 -35.17 -42.91
CA LEU A 454 49.06 -34.66 -43.98
C LEU A 454 49.82 -34.63 -45.32
N GLN A 455 51.07 -34.15 -45.32
CA GLN A 455 51.94 -34.17 -46.51
C GLN A 455 52.24 -35.59 -46.99
N GLN A 456 52.41 -36.55 -46.08
CA GLN A 456 52.58 -37.96 -46.43
C GLN A 456 51.30 -38.54 -47.06
N THR A 457 50.11 -38.19 -46.54
CA THR A 457 48.83 -38.63 -47.12
C THR A 457 48.55 -37.98 -48.46
N THR A 458 48.83 -36.69 -48.63
CA THR A 458 48.67 -36.00 -49.93
C THR A 458 49.67 -36.52 -50.96
N ALA A 459 50.92 -36.81 -50.57
CA ALA A 459 51.90 -37.44 -51.46
C ALA A 459 51.52 -38.89 -51.83
N GLN A 460 50.89 -39.64 -50.93
CA GLN A 460 50.34 -40.98 -51.22
C GLN A 460 49.11 -40.91 -52.14
N GLU A 461 48.26 -39.89 -52.00
CA GLU A 461 47.12 -39.64 -52.89
C GLU A 461 47.56 -39.15 -54.27
N GLU A 462 48.60 -38.29 -54.34
CA GLU A 462 49.21 -37.86 -55.60
C GLU A 462 49.93 -39.01 -56.31
N LEU A 463 50.59 -39.92 -55.59
CA LEU A 463 51.19 -41.14 -56.16
C LEU A 463 50.12 -42.06 -56.75
N LYS A 464 48.98 -42.23 -56.05
CA LYS A 464 47.82 -42.99 -56.58
C LYS A 464 47.22 -42.31 -57.82
N LEU A 465 47.13 -40.98 -57.83
CA LEU A 465 46.62 -40.21 -58.97
C LEU A 465 47.56 -40.28 -60.19
N VAL A 466 48.88 -40.29 -59.97
CA VAL A 466 49.88 -40.48 -61.03
C VAL A 466 49.87 -41.91 -61.57
N THR A 467 49.64 -42.91 -60.70
CA THR A 467 49.52 -44.32 -61.13
C THR A 467 48.29 -44.53 -62.02
N ILE A 468 47.14 -43.92 -61.68
CA ILE A 468 45.92 -43.95 -62.50
C ILE A 468 46.12 -43.19 -63.82
N LYS A 469 46.81 -42.03 -63.81
CA LYS A 469 47.12 -41.26 -65.02
C LYS A 469 48.13 -41.98 -65.95
N CYS A 470 49.05 -42.78 -65.42
CA CYS A 470 49.92 -43.66 -66.21
C CYS A 470 49.15 -44.79 -66.89
N GLU A 471 48.18 -45.41 -66.22
CA GLU A 471 47.33 -46.45 -66.79
C GLU A 471 46.36 -45.91 -67.87
N GLU A 472 45.89 -44.67 -67.74
CA GLU A 472 45.04 -43.99 -68.73
C GLU A 472 45.84 -43.52 -69.97
N THR A 473 47.07 -43.03 -69.79
CA THR A 473 47.95 -42.60 -70.89
C THR A 473 48.50 -43.79 -71.70
N GLN A 474 48.64 -44.97 -71.09
CA GLN A 474 49.03 -46.20 -71.78
C GLN A 474 47.89 -46.75 -72.68
N LYS A 475 46.62 -46.60 -72.26
CA LYS A 475 45.43 -46.90 -73.10
C LYS A 475 45.22 -45.91 -74.24
N LEU A 476 45.55 -44.63 -74.03
CA LEU A 476 45.48 -43.59 -75.07
C LEU A 476 46.52 -43.75 -76.20
N ILE A 477 47.66 -44.39 -75.92
CA ILE A 477 48.70 -44.70 -76.92
C ILE A 477 48.24 -45.83 -77.86
N GLU A 478 47.62 -46.89 -77.34
CA GLU A 478 47.07 -48.00 -78.14
C GLU A 478 45.89 -47.58 -79.04
N GLU A 479 45.09 -46.58 -78.61
CA GLU A 479 44.00 -46.01 -79.42
C GLU A 479 44.50 -45.07 -80.54
N CYS A 480 45.65 -44.41 -80.38
CA CYS A 480 46.22 -43.52 -81.39
C CYS A 480 46.91 -44.29 -82.54
N GLU A 481 47.49 -45.46 -82.26
CA GLU A 481 48.06 -46.34 -83.29
C GLU A 481 46.99 -46.93 -84.24
N GLN A 482 45.76 -47.14 -83.76
CA GLN A 482 44.63 -47.59 -84.59
C GLN A 482 44.02 -46.46 -85.45
N LYS A 483 44.15 -45.19 -85.03
CA LYS A 483 43.66 -44.01 -85.78
C LYS A 483 44.57 -43.63 -86.95
N LEU A 484 45.89 -43.92 -86.88
CA LEU A 484 46.84 -43.69 -87.97
C LEU A 484 46.58 -44.60 -89.20
N LYS A 485 46.09 -45.83 -88.99
CA LYS A 485 45.68 -46.75 -90.07
C LYS A 485 44.40 -46.35 -90.81
N LYS A 486 43.52 -45.55 -90.20
CA LYS A 486 42.25 -45.09 -90.83
C LYS A 486 42.40 -43.84 -91.70
N GLN A 487 43.41 -43.00 -91.46
CA GLN A 487 43.64 -41.79 -92.25
C GLN A 487 44.30 -42.04 -93.63
N GLN A 488 44.92 -43.19 -93.85
CA GLN A 488 45.45 -43.57 -95.17
C GLN A 488 44.34 -43.88 -96.20
N SER A 489 43.13 -44.22 -95.76
CA SER A 489 41.97 -44.55 -96.61
C SER A 489 41.21 -43.33 -97.15
N ILE A 490 41.39 -42.14 -96.57
CA ILE A 490 40.58 -40.95 -96.90
C ILE A 490 41.21 -40.12 -98.05
N TYR A 491 42.50 -40.30 -98.33
CA TYR A 491 43.21 -39.59 -99.40
C TYR A 491 42.81 -40.07 -100.82
N GLU A 492 42.28 -41.29 -100.97
CA GLU A 492 41.88 -41.85 -102.28
C GLU A 492 40.49 -41.35 -102.75
N GLN A 493 39.63 -40.85 -101.87
CA GLN A 493 38.26 -40.39 -102.18
C GLN A 493 38.19 -38.97 -102.76
N VAL A 494 39.15 -38.09 -102.44
CA VAL A 494 39.15 -36.69 -102.91
C VAL A 494 39.45 -36.58 -104.41
N ARG A 495 39.98 -37.64 -105.04
CA ARG A 495 40.30 -37.68 -106.48
C ARG A 495 39.05 -37.81 -107.37
N THR A 496 37.92 -38.30 -106.85
CA THR A 496 36.69 -38.53 -107.63
C THR A 496 35.74 -37.33 -107.70
N GLU A 497 35.85 -36.36 -106.79
CA GLU A 497 34.89 -35.25 -106.67
C GLU A 497 35.11 -34.10 -107.68
N ARG A 498 36.30 -34.02 -108.31
CA ARG A 498 36.65 -32.97 -109.28
C ARG A 498 35.82 -33.02 -110.57
N ASN A 499 35.32 -34.19 -110.99
CA ASN A 499 34.62 -34.35 -112.28
C ASN A 499 33.10 -34.06 -112.20
N LEU A 500 32.53 -33.83 -111.01
CA LEU A 500 31.09 -33.62 -110.81
C LEU A 500 30.63 -32.18 -111.05
N TYR A 501 31.51 -31.19 -110.86
CA TYR A 501 31.12 -29.77 -110.84
C TYR A 501 31.02 -29.09 -112.22
N SER A 502 31.53 -29.70 -113.30
CA SER A 502 31.40 -29.17 -114.66
C SER A 502 30.00 -29.36 -115.26
N LYS A 503 29.18 -30.26 -114.71
CA LYS A 503 27.84 -30.57 -115.23
C LYS A 503 26.74 -29.64 -114.70
N LYS A 504 26.90 -29.10 -113.48
CA LYS A 504 25.92 -28.22 -112.80
C LYS A 504 25.85 -26.79 -113.35
N LEU A 505 26.83 -26.35 -114.13
CA LEU A 505 26.88 -24.99 -114.65
C LEU A 505 25.89 -24.77 -115.82
N ILE A 506 25.61 -25.82 -116.59
CA ILE A 506 24.73 -25.75 -117.77
C ILE A 506 23.25 -25.71 -117.36
N GLU A 507 22.87 -26.40 -116.28
CA GLU A 507 21.48 -26.43 -115.76
C GLU A 507 21.01 -25.07 -115.22
N SER A 508 21.93 -24.23 -114.72
CA SER A 508 21.59 -22.90 -114.19
C SER A 508 21.22 -21.84 -115.24
N GLN A 509 21.54 -22.08 -116.52
CA GLN A 509 21.24 -21.14 -117.61
C GLN A 509 19.81 -21.27 -118.14
N ASP A 510 19.17 -22.44 -118.01
CA ASP A 510 17.79 -22.68 -118.45
C ASP A 510 16.74 -22.14 -117.45
N GLU A 511 17.04 -22.12 -116.15
CA GLU A 511 16.15 -21.60 -115.08
C GLU A 511 15.85 -20.10 -115.20
N VAL A 512 16.76 -19.32 -115.80
CA VAL A 512 16.61 -17.86 -115.93
C VAL A 512 15.49 -17.47 -116.90
N VAL A 513 15.17 -18.34 -117.87
CA VAL A 513 14.11 -18.07 -118.85
C VAL A 513 12.72 -18.27 -118.25
N GLU A 514 12.53 -19.25 -117.36
CA GLU A 514 11.25 -19.53 -116.69
C GLU A 514 10.84 -18.40 -115.71
N LEU A 515 11.80 -17.80 -115.00
CA LEU A 515 11.54 -16.72 -114.05
C LEU A 515 10.93 -15.47 -114.69
N ARG A 516 11.20 -15.22 -115.98
CA ARG A 516 10.60 -14.08 -116.71
C ARG A 516 9.11 -14.26 -117.01
N GLN A 517 8.62 -15.50 -117.07
CA GLN A 517 7.21 -15.80 -117.31
C GLN A 517 6.38 -15.65 -116.02
N ASN A 518 6.95 -16.02 -114.87
CA ASN A 518 6.32 -15.88 -113.55
C ASN A 518 6.10 -14.42 -113.13
N PHE A 519 6.96 -13.50 -113.55
CA PHE A 519 6.82 -12.07 -113.22
C PHE A 519 5.51 -11.46 -113.76
N ARG A 520 5.01 -11.94 -114.90
CA ARG A 520 3.74 -11.46 -115.50
C ARG A 520 2.50 -11.93 -114.73
N MET A 521 2.53 -13.10 -114.08
CA MET A 521 1.43 -13.57 -113.22
C MET A 521 1.37 -12.79 -111.90
N MET A 522 2.53 -12.48 -111.32
CA MET A 522 2.62 -11.70 -110.07
C MET A 522 1.99 -10.30 -110.22
N ASP A 523 2.14 -9.66 -111.39
CA ASP A 523 1.57 -8.33 -111.64
C ASP A 523 0.02 -8.32 -111.63
N HIS A 524 -0.61 -9.45 -111.98
CA HIS A 524 -2.07 -9.59 -111.89
C HIS A 524 -2.55 -9.81 -110.45
N GLN A 525 -1.80 -10.56 -109.63
CA GLN A 525 -2.08 -10.76 -108.21
C GLN A 525 -1.96 -9.46 -107.40
N ILE A 526 -1.02 -8.58 -107.77
CA ILE A 526 -0.85 -7.27 -107.14
C ILE A 526 -2.11 -6.40 -107.31
N ARG A 527 -2.80 -6.47 -108.46
CA ARG A 527 -4.05 -5.71 -108.67
C ARG A 527 -5.19 -6.21 -107.78
N GLN A 528 -5.36 -7.52 -107.63
CA GLN A 528 -6.38 -8.09 -106.73
C GLN A 528 -6.14 -7.71 -105.26
N LEU A 529 -4.89 -7.74 -104.81
CA LEU A 529 -4.54 -7.37 -103.44
C LEU A 529 -4.77 -5.88 -103.14
N LYS A 530 -4.71 -4.99 -104.14
CA LYS A 530 -5.03 -3.57 -103.98
C LYS A 530 -6.52 -3.33 -103.71
N ASP A 531 -7.40 -4.09 -104.37
CA ASP A 531 -8.84 -3.98 -104.17
C ASP A 531 -9.28 -4.53 -102.79
N GLU A 532 -8.64 -5.61 -102.31
CA GLU A 532 -8.85 -6.12 -100.95
C GLU A 532 -8.38 -5.15 -99.86
N LEU A 533 -7.29 -4.41 -100.12
CA LEU A 533 -6.76 -3.41 -99.20
C LEU A 533 -7.75 -2.25 -98.99
N SER A 534 -8.37 -1.78 -100.08
CA SER A 534 -9.40 -0.73 -100.04
C SER A 534 -10.63 -1.15 -99.20
N MET A 535 -11.03 -2.42 -99.28
CA MET A 535 -12.13 -2.97 -98.47
C MET A 535 -11.78 -3.05 -96.98
N LYS A 536 -10.53 -3.37 -96.63
CA LYS A 536 -10.08 -3.41 -95.23
C LYS A 536 -9.88 -2.02 -94.64
N GLU A 537 -9.48 -1.03 -95.43
CA GLU A 537 -9.39 0.37 -94.98
C GLU A 537 -10.75 0.92 -94.52
N LYS A 538 -11.84 0.59 -95.22
CA LYS A 538 -13.20 0.99 -94.79
C LYS A 538 -13.58 0.38 -93.43
N LYS A 539 -13.28 -0.91 -93.19
CA LYS A 539 -13.55 -1.56 -91.90
C LYS A 539 -12.72 -0.98 -90.75
N LEU A 540 -11.47 -0.59 -91.02
CA LEU A 540 -10.60 0.06 -90.04
C LEU A 540 -11.16 1.43 -89.59
N GLN A 541 -11.82 2.13 -90.50
CA GLN A 541 -12.44 3.44 -90.21
C GLN A 541 -13.66 3.29 -89.28
N GLU A 542 -14.44 2.23 -89.42
CA GLU A 542 -15.54 1.90 -88.51
C GLU A 542 -15.02 1.52 -87.12
N GLU A 543 -14.00 0.66 -87.01
CA GLU A 543 -13.40 0.27 -85.72
C GLU A 543 -12.75 1.45 -84.99
N THR A 544 -12.09 2.36 -85.70
CA THR A 544 -11.48 3.56 -85.09
C THR A 544 -12.53 4.51 -84.52
N SER A 545 -13.73 4.59 -85.11
CA SER A 545 -14.86 5.34 -84.54
C SER A 545 -15.41 4.69 -83.27
N GLY A 546 -15.51 3.35 -83.23
CA GLY A 546 -15.89 2.58 -82.04
C GLY A 546 -14.87 2.71 -80.90
N GLN A 547 -13.57 2.71 -81.23
CA GLN A 547 -12.48 2.84 -80.27
C GLN A 547 -12.46 4.21 -79.57
N LYS A 548 -12.85 5.30 -80.26
CA LYS A 548 -13.01 6.62 -79.64
C LYS A 548 -14.12 6.62 -78.58
N MET A 549 -15.29 6.07 -78.91
CA MET A 549 -16.40 5.97 -77.95
C MET A 549 -16.06 5.08 -76.73
N ALA A 550 -15.28 4.01 -76.93
CA ALA A 550 -14.80 3.16 -75.84
C ALA A 550 -13.80 3.89 -74.93
N LYS A 551 -12.89 4.71 -75.49
CA LYS A 551 -11.95 5.54 -74.73
C LYS A 551 -12.68 6.57 -73.84
N ASP A 552 -13.74 7.20 -74.33
CA ASP A 552 -14.51 8.18 -73.55
C ASP A 552 -15.31 7.54 -72.41
N LYS A 553 -15.78 6.30 -72.57
CA LYS A 553 -16.38 5.53 -71.47
C LYS A 553 -15.31 5.12 -70.45
N LEU A 554 -14.13 4.70 -70.92
CA LEU A 554 -13.01 4.30 -70.06
C LEU A 554 -12.49 5.46 -69.20
N THR A 555 -12.40 6.67 -69.74
CA THR A 555 -11.95 7.85 -68.97
C THR A 555 -12.94 8.22 -67.87
N LYS A 556 -14.26 8.09 -68.11
CA LYS A 556 -15.29 8.31 -67.08
C LYS A 556 -15.23 7.27 -65.96
N VAL A 557 -15.04 5.99 -66.32
CA VAL A 557 -14.88 4.90 -65.33
C VAL A 557 -13.60 5.09 -64.53
N ARG A 558 -12.48 5.48 -65.16
CA ARG A 558 -11.21 5.75 -64.45
C ARG A 558 -11.34 6.90 -63.45
N LYS A 559 -12.05 7.97 -63.78
CA LYS A 559 -12.33 9.05 -62.82
C LYS A 559 -13.13 8.54 -61.62
N LEU A 560 -14.21 7.80 -61.86
CA LEU A 560 -15.01 7.21 -60.79
C LEU A 560 -14.21 6.23 -59.91
N VAL A 561 -13.34 5.41 -60.51
CA VAL A 561 -12.46 4.49 -59.77
C VAL A 561 -11.47 5.28 -58.92
N ASN A 562 -10.82 6.31 -59.48
CA ASN A 562 -9.87 7.13 -58.75
C ASN A 562 -10.52 7.88 -57.58
N ASP A 563 -11.73 8.42 -57.77
CA ASP A 563 -12.49 9.10 -56.72
C ASP A 563 -12.88 8.12 -55.61
N ARG A 564 -13.25 6.88 -55.96
CA ARG A 564 -13.58 5.82 -55.00
C ARG A 564 -12.36 5.27 -54.27
N THR A 565 -11.20 5.14 -54.93
CA THR A 565 -9.95 4.73 -54.28
C THR A 565 -9.47 5.81 -53.31
N ALA A 566 -9.56 7.10 -53.69
CA ALA A 566 -9.21 8.20 -52.79
C ALA A 566 -10.09 8.21 -51.52
N LEU A 567 -11.41 8.03 -51.69
CA LEU A 567 -12.33 7.91 -50.56
C LEU A 567 -11.99 6.70 -49.67
N LEU A 568 -11.65 5.57 -50.27
CA LEU A 568 -11.30 4.35 -49.53
C LEU A 568 -9.99 4.52 -48.75
N ASP A 569 -8.98 5.17 -49.34
CA ASP A 569 -7.72 5.49 -48.67
C ASP A 569 -7.94 6.45 -47.49
N ASP A 570 -8.81 7.45 -47.64
CA ASP A 570 -9.16 8.36 -46.55
C ASP A 570 -9.92 7.64 -45.43
N THR A 571 -10.83 6.71 -45.76
CA THR A 571 -11.48 5.87 -44.74
C THR A 571 -10.51 4.90 -44.06
N ASN A 572 -9.52 4.37 -44.77
CA ASN A 572 -8.49 3.50 -44.20
C ASN A 572 -7.60 4.29 -43.23
N ARG A 573 -7.18 5.51 -43.59
CA ARG A 573 -6.45 6.41 -42.68
C ARG A 573 -7.25 6.73 -41.42
N ALA A 574 -8.57 6.97 -41.56
CA ALA A 574 -9.44 7.16 -40.41
C ALA A 574 -9.53 5.90 -39.53
N CYS A 575 -9.66 4.72 -40.13
CA CYS A 575 -9.67 3.44 -39.39
C CYS A 575 -8.33 3.16 -38.68
N GLU A 576 -7.20 3.50 -39.30
CA GLU A 576 -5.87 3.41 -38.69
C GLU A 576 -5.74 4.36 -37.49
N ASN A 577 -6.20 5.60 -37.62
CA ASN A 577 -6.21 6.57 -36.53
C ASN A 577 -7.07 6.07 -35.35
N ILE A 578 -8.28 5.57 -35.62
CA ILE A 578 -9.15 4.98 -34.60
C ILE A 578 -8.48 3.74 -33.97
N SER A 579 -7.83 2.89 -34.77
CA SER A 579 -7.12 1.71 -34.28
C SER A 579 -5.93 2.08 -33.36
N GLN A 580 -5.22 3.17 -33.68
CA GLN A 580 -4.16 3.71 -32.82
C GLN A 580 -4.72 4.27 -31.52
N GLN A 581 -5.85 5.00 -31.58
CA GLN A 581 -6.55 5.50 -30.39
C GLN A 581 -7.03 4.35 -29.50
N ILE A 582 -7.61 3.28 -30.07
CA ILE A 582 -8.00 2.08 -29.33
C ILE A 582 -6.78 1.45 -28.64
N LYS A 583 -5.65 1.32 -29.33
CA LYS A 583 -4.41 0.80 -28.72
C LYS A 583 -3.90 1.68 -27.58
N GLN A 584 -4.01 3.00 -27.71
CA GLN A 584 -3.65 3.93 -26.63
C GLN A 584 -4.59 3.79 -25.44
N LEU A 585 -5.91 3.75 -25.66
CA LEU A 585 -6.90 3.56 -24.61
C LEU A 585 -6.72 2.22 -23.89
N VAL A 586 -6.44 1.13 -24.63
CA VAL A 586 -6.14 -0.19 -24.03
C VAL A 586 -4.88 -0.13 -23.17
N LYS A 587 -3.84 0.63 -23.55
CA LYS A 587 -2.66 0.82 -22.69
C LYS A 587 -3.01 1.56 -21.41
N VAL A 588 -3.83 2.61 -21.50
CA VAL A 588 -4.30 3.36 -20.32
C VAL A 588 -5.12 2.48 -19.39
N ILE A 589 -6.08 1.70 -19.93
CA ILE A 589 -6.90 0.77 -19.14
C ILE A 589 -6.00 -0.24 -18.40
N ASN A 590 -5.06 -0.88 -19.10
CA ASN A 590 -4.13 -1.83 -18.47
C ASN A 590 -3.24 -1.18 -17.40
N GLN A 591 -2.87 0.09 -17.57
CA GLN A 591 -2.12 0.82 -16.57
C GLN A 591 -2.99 1.11 -15.34
N CYS A 592 -4.21 1.60 -15.53
CA CYS A 592 -5.17 1.82 -14.46
C CYS A 592 -5.50 0.52 -13.71
N ASP A 593 -5.67 -0.61 -14.41
CA ASP A 593 -5.92 -1.91 -13.79
C ASP A 593 -4.74 -2.38 -12.91
N ARG A 594 -3.50 -2.12 -13.37
CA ARG A 594 -2.30 -2.40 -12.57
C ARG A 594 -2.21 -1.51 -11.34
N GLU A 595 -2.45 -0.21 -11.51
CA GLU A 595 -2.46 0.75 -10.40
C GLU A 595 -3.56 0.40 -9.39
N LEU A 596 -4.74 0.02 -9.85
CA LEU A 596 -5.85 -0.43 -9.00
C LEU A 596 -5.51 -1.72 -8.24
N SER A 597 -4.88 -2.70 -8.90
CA SER A 597 -4.42 -3.93 -8.26
C SER A 597 -3.34 -3.66 -7.21
N GLN A 598 -2.39 -2.76 -7.49
CA GLN A 598 -1.37 -2.33 -6.53
C GLN A 598 -1.99 -1.63 -5.33
N GLN A 599 -2.95 -0.72 -5.55
CA GLN A 599 -3.67 -0.05 -4.46
C GLN A 599 -4.49 -1.02 -3.61
N GLN A 600 -5.14 -2.02 -4.22
CA GLN A 600 -5.83 -3.07 -3.47
C GLN A 600 -4.88 -3.89 -2.59
N GLN A 601 -3.69 -4.25 -3.10
CA GLN A 601 -2.68 -4.95 -2.31
C GLN A 601 -2.14 -4.09 -1.16
N GLN A 602 -1.89 -2.80 -1.40
CA GLN A 602 -1.49 -1.86 -0.34
C GLN A 602 -2.58 -1.71 0.72
N PHE A 603 -3.84 -1.58 0.30
CA PHE A 603 -4.99 -1.53 1.21
C PHE A 603 -5.07 -2.79 2.08
N LEU A 604 -4.89 -3.98 1.50
CA LEU A 604 -4.87 -5.24 2.26
C LEU A 604 -3.73 -5.27 3.28
N LYS A 605 -2.52 -4.84 2.89
CA LYS A 605 -1.39 -4.74 3.82
C LYS A 605 -1.70 -3.81 4.99
N VAL A 606 -2.21 -2.61 4.70
CA VAL A 606 -2.60 -1.62 5.73
C VAL A 606 -3.74 -2.16 6.60
N SER A 607 -4.69 -2.89 6.04
CA SER A 607 -5.76 -3.52 6.82
C SER A 607 -5.21 -4.57 7.77
N VAL A 608 -4.28 -5.42 7.32
CA VAL A 608 -3.63 -6.43 8.16
C VAL A 608 -2.79 -5.78 9.26
N GLU A 609 -2.05 -4.71 8.94
CA GLU A 609 -1.29 -3.93 9.93
C GLU A 609 -2.23 -3.27 10.95
N ARG A 610 -3.33 -2.67 10.50
CA ARG A 610 -4.38 -2.12 11.38
C ARG A 610 -4.95 -3.19 12.29
N ASP A 611 -5.25 -4.37 11.77
CA ASP A 611 -5.82 -5.47 12.57
C ASP A 611 -4.80 -6.01 13.57
N HIS A 612 -3.53 -6.12 13.19
CA HIS A 612 -2.45 -6.50 14.10
C HIS A 612 -2.26 -5.47 15.23
N LEU A 613 -2.19 -4.19 14.88
CA LEU A 613 -2.13 -3.09 15.85
C LEU A 613 -3.37 -3.07 16.74
N GLY A 614 -4.56 -3.31 16.17
CA GLY A 614 -5.82 -3.43 16.91
C GLY A 614 -5.77 -4.53 17.96
N VAL A 615 -5.28 -5.72 17.60
CA VAL A 615 -5.08 -6.84 18.55
C VAL A 615 -4.05 -6.49 19.62
N GLN A 616 -2.93 -5.84 19.25
CA GLN A 616 -1.94 -5.38 20.23
C GLN A 616 -2.54 -4.36 21.21
N LEU A 617 -3.34 -3.42 20.72
CA LEU A 617 -3.99 -2.39 21.53
C LEU A 617 -4.99 -2.99 22.52
N ILE A 618 -5.77 -3.99 22.08
CA ILE A 618 -6.68 -4.74 22.96
C ILE A 618 -5.87 -5.44 24.06
N ARG A 619 -4.80 -6.17 23.71
CA ARG A 619 -3.95 -6.84 24.70
C ARG A 619 -3.34 -5.86 25.71
N ARG A 620 -2.88 -4.69 25.25
CA ARG A 620 -2.33 -3.65 26.13
C ARG A 620 -3.39 -3.03 27.04
N ASN A 621 -4.61 -2.86 26.55
CA ASN A 621 -5.73 -2.42 27.37
C ASN A 621 -6.10 -3.46 28.43
N ASP A 622 -6.08 -4.76 28.10
CA ASP A 622 -6.32 -5.84 29.06
C ASP A 622 -5.22 -5.90 30.13
N GLU A 623 -3.95 -5.74 29.75
CA GLU A 623 -2.81 -5.60 30.66
C GLU A 623 -2.97 -4.40 31.60
N LEU A 624 -3.38 -3.24 31.07
CA LEU A 624 -3.66 -2.04 31.86
C LEU A 624 -4.81 -2.26 32.84
N ALA A 625 -5.90 -2.91 32.41
CA ALA A 625 -7.02 -3.24 33.28
C ALA A 625 -6.61 -4.17 34.44
N LEU A 626 -5.80 -5.20 34.13
CA LEU A 626 -5.20 -6.08 35.14
C LEU A 626 -4.33 -5.32 36.12
N LEU A 627 -3.52 -4.36 35.65
CA LEU A 627 -2.70 -3.52 36.52
C LEU A 627 -3.55 -2.60 37.40
N TYR A 628 -4.63 -2.01 36.88
CA TYR A 628 -5.55 -1.20 37.68
C TYR A 628 -6.23 -2.01 38.77
N GLU A 629 -6.72 -3.22 38.46
CA GLU A 629 -7.28 -4.12 39.47
C GLU A 629 -6.24 -4.53 40.52
N LYS A 630 -4.99 -4.79 40.10
CA LYS A 630 -3.89 -5.10 41.03
C LYS A 630 -3.59 -3.93 41.97
N VAL A 631 -3.52 -2.70 41.45
CA VAL A 631 -3.32 -1.49 42.26
C VAL A 631 -4.49 -1.31 43.23
N ARG A 632 -5.73 -1.48 42.75
CA ARG A 632 -6.93 -1.38 43.57
C ARG A 632 -6.93 -2.39 44.72
N ALA A 633 -6.64 -3.66 44.44
CA ALA A 633 -6.54 -4.70 45.45
C ALA A 633 -5.43 -4.41 46.47
N GLN A 634 -4.26 -3.94 46.01
CA GLN A 634 -3.17 -3.54 46.92
C GLN A 634 -3.55 -2.35 47.80
N GLN A 635 -4.29 -1.39 47.27
CA GLN A 635 -4.72 -0.21 48.00
C GLN A 635 -5.80 -0.56 49.04
N GLU A 636 -6.72 -1.47 48.70
CA GLU A 636 -7.68 -2.01 49.66
C GLU A 636 -6.98 -2.78 50.79
N MET A 637 -6.03 -3.67 50.46
CA MET A 637 -5.21 -4.38 51.45
C MET A 637 -4.41 -3.42 52.35
N LEU A 638 -3.84 -2.36 51.78
CA LEU A 638 -3.12 -1.34 52.55
C LEU A 638 -4.07 -0.62 53.51
N SER A 639 -5.26 -0.23 53.04
CA SER A 639 -6.26 0.45 53.87
C SER A 639 -6.74 -0.41 55.04
N GLN A 640 -6.95 -1.70 54.80
CA GLN A 640 -7.31 -2.67 55.85
C GLN A 640 -6.16 -2.86 56.84
N GLY A 641 -4.92 -2.96 56.33
CA GLY A 641 -3.70 -3.04 57.14
C GLY A 641 -3.49 -1.81 58.02
N GLU A 642 -3.70 -0.60 57.48
CA GLU A 642 -3.65 0.65 58.23
C GLU A 642 -4.73 0.70 59.32
N ALA A 643 -5.96 0.29 59.01
CA ALA A 643 -7.04 0.25 59.98
C ALA A 643 -6.72 -0.73 61.13
N ALA A 644 -6.23 -1.93 60.81
CA ALA A 644 -5.81 -2.93 61.79
C ALA A 644 -4.63 -2.42 62.65
N TYR A 645 -3.67 -1.74 62.04
CA TYR A 645 -2.54 -1.14 62.75
C TYR A 645 -3.01 -0.04 63.71
N ARG A 646 -3.89 0.86 63.27
CA ARG A 646 -4.49 1.91 64.14
C ARG A 646 -5.25 1.29 65.31
N ALA A 647 -6.01 0.22 65.08
CA ALA A 647 -6.70 -0.51 66.15
C ALA A 647 -5.70 -1.05 67.20
N ARG A 648 -4.58 -1.64 66.76
CA ARG A 648 -3.53 -2.10 67.69
C ARG A 648 -2.79 -0.98 68.40
N GLN A 649 -2.61 0.18 67.78
CA GLN A 649 -2.09 1.35 68.48
C GLN A 649 -3.03 1.80 69.61
N GLU A 650 -4.34 1.81 69.36
CA GLU A 650 -5.33 2.15 70.39
C GLU A 650 -5.37 1.11 71.51
N ASP A 651 -5.30 -0.18 71.20
CA ASP A 651 -5.18 -1.23 72.21
C ASP A 651 -3.93 -1.05 73.07
N MET A 652 -2.78 -0.73 72.45
CA MET A 652 -1.54 -0.43 73.18
C MET A 652 -1.71 0.79 74.09
N ARG A 653 -2.43 1.83 73.63
CA ARG A 653 -2.73 3.02 74.42
C ARG A 653 -3.59 2.67 75.64
N LEU A 654 -4.65 1.89 75.44
CA LEU A 654 -5.54 1.42 76.50
C LEU A 654 -4.80 0.54 77.51
N LEU A 655 -3.94 -0.37 77.05
CA LEU A 655 -3.11 -1.21 77.92
C LEU A 655 -2.12 -0.37 78.74
N ARG A 656 -1.51 0.66 78.16
CA ARG A 656 -0.63 1.59 78.90
C ARG A 656 -1.39 2.33 79.99
N LEU A 657 -2.57 2.88 79.68
CA LEU A 657 -3.44 3.51 80.68
C LEU A 657 -3.83 2.52 81.78
N LYS A 658 -4.15 1.27 81.42
CA LYS A 658 -4.48 0.23 82.41
C LYS A 658 -3.30 -0.12 83.31
N ILE A 659 -2.09 -0.15 82.76
CA ILE A 659 -0.85 -0.35 83.54
C ILE A 659 -0.65 0.81 84.53
N GLU A 660 -0.84 2.05 84.09
CA GLU A 660 -0.73 3.23 84.98
C GLU A 660 -1.78 3.21 86.09
N ASP A 661 -3.03 2.87 85.77
CA ASP A 661 -4.10 2.70 86.75
C ASP A 661 -3.78 1.60 87.75
N LEU A 662 -3.29 0.45 87.29
CA LEU A 662 -2.89 -0.65 88.18
C LEU A 662 -1.70 -0.26 89.07
N LYS A 663 -0.72 0.48 88.55
CA LYS A 663 0.38 1.04 89.35
C LYS A 663 -0.14 2.00 90.41
N ARG A 664 -1.06 2.89 90.06
CA ARG A 664 -1.70 3.82 91.01
C ARG A 664 -2.50 3.06 92.07
N GLN A 665 -3.29 2.06 91.69
CA GLN A 665 -4.04 1.22 92.62
C GLN A 665 -3.11 0.47 93.58
N SER A 666 -2.01 -0.09 93.07
CA SER A 666 -0.98 -0.74 93.87
C SER A 666 -0.35 0.24 94.87
N MET A 667 0.00 1.45 94.43
CA MET A 667 0.55 2.50 95.31
C MET A 667 -0.43 2.88 96.44
N ILE A 668 -1.73 3.01 96.13
CA ILE A 668 -2.78 3.29 97.13
C ILE A 668 -2.96 2.10 98.09
N ALA A 669 -2.93 0.87 97.59
CA ALA A 669 -3.01 -0.32 98.42
C ALA A 669 -1.80 -0.41 99.36
N HIS A 670 -0.60 -0.09 98.87
CA HIS A 670 0.62 -0.07 99.66
C HIS A 670 0.60 0.99 100.76
N THR A 671 0.12 2.21 100.48
CA THR A 671 -0.07 3.23 101.52
C THR A 671 -1.12 2.81 102.54
N ARG A 672 -2.26 2.24 102.11
CA ARG A 672 -3.27 1.67 103.03
C ARG A 672 -2.70 0.56 103.92
N ALA A 673 -1.86 -0.32 103.36
CA ALA A 673 -1.18 -1.37 104.12
C ALA A 673 -0.25 -0.78 105.21
N ARG A 674 0.46 0.32 104.92
CA ARG A 674 1.27 1.04 105.92
C ARG A 674 0.43 1.67 107.03
N HIS A 675 -0.76 2.17 106.71
CA HIS A 675 -1.67 2.73 107.71
C HIS A 675 -2.34 1.65 108.57
N THR A 676 -2.42 0.40 108.11
CA THR A 676 -3.08 -0.68 108.85
C THR A 676 -2.30 -1.10 110.09
N GLU A 677 -0.96 -1.05 110.05
CA GLU A 677 -0.15 -1.35 111.24
C GLU A 677 -0.35 -0.29 112.34
N LYS A 678 -0.37 1.00 111.99
CA LYS A 678 -0.70 2.08 112.94
C LYS A 678 -2.11 1.93 113.51
N LEU A 679 -3.10 1.65 112.67
CA LEU A 679 -4.46 1.40 113.14
C LEU A 679 -4.55 0.19 114.07
N LYS A 680 -3.75 -0.87 113.88
CA LYS A 680 -3.69 -2.00 114.82
C LYS A 680 -3.07 -1.59 116.16
N GLU A 681 -2.06 -0.72 116.17
CA GLU A 681 -1.46 -0.18 117.40
C GLU A 681 -2.45 0.71 118.14
N ASP A 682 -3.12 1.62 117.45
CA ASP A 682 -4.17 2.48 118.00
C ASP A 682 -5.31 1.62 118.58
N LEU A 683 -5.72 0.56 117.87
CA LEU A 683 -6.78 -0.35 118.34
C LEU A 683 -6.35 -1.12 119.60
N LYS A 684 -5.08 -1.55 119.69
CA LYS A 684 -4.54 -2.15 120.92
C LYS A 684 -4.50 -1.16 122.08
N GLN A 685 -4.11 0.09 121.82
CA GLN A 685 -4.13 1.16 122.82
C GLN A 685 -5.54 1.47 123.30
N LEU A 686 -6.49 1.65 122.39
CA LEU A 686 -7.91 1.84 122.72
C LEU A 686 -8.50 0.63 123.46
N GLN A 687 -8.10 -0.59 123.12
CA GLN A 687 -8.50 -1.79 123.88
C GLN A 687 -7.93 -1.77 125.30
N TYR A 688 -6.66 -1.40 125.46
CA TYR A 688 -6.04 -1.23 126.76
C TYR A 688 -6.76 -0.15 127.57
N ASP A 689 -6.96 1.05 127.02
CA ASP A 689 -7.67 2.15 127.66
C ASP A 689 -9.10 1.75 128.04
N LEU A 690 -9.80 1.02 127.16
CA LEU A 690 -11.13 0.49 127.46
C LEU A 690 -11.09 -0.52 128.62
N THR A 691 -10.09 -1.39 128.70
CA THR A 691 -9.95 -2.30 129.85
C THR A 691 -9.65 -1.55 131.14
N VAL A 692 -8.84 -0.49 131.10
CA VAL A 692 -8.54 0.36 132.24
C VAL A 692 -9.79 1.10 132.70
N GLU A 693 -10.53 1.73 131.78
CA GLU A 693 -11.78 2.42 132.12
C GLU A 693 -12.86 1.44 132.60
N ARG A 694 -12.94 0.22 132.06
CA ARG A 694 -13.81 -0.84 132.58
C ARG A 694 -13.43 -1.25 134.00
N ALA A 695 -12.15 -1.44 134.28
CA ALA A 695 -11.66 -1.76 135.62
C ALA A 695 -11.95 -0.61 136.61
N LYS A 696 -11.83 0.64 136.16
CA LYS A 696 -12.16 1.83 136.95
C LYS A 696 -13.66 1.96 137.23
N VAL A 697 -14.50 1.73 136.22
CA VAL A 697 -15.96 1.66 136.41
C VAL A 697 -16.30 0.53 137.36
N GLN A 698 -15.67 -0.64 137.22
CA GLN A 698 -15.87 -1.79 138.10
C GLN A 698 -15.46 -1.48 139.54
N ALA A 699 -14.31 -0.85 139.77
CA ALA A 699 -13.90 -0.40 141.09
C ALA A 699 -14.86 0.65 141.68
N LEU A 700 -15.33 1.61 140.88
CA LEU A 700 -16.33 2.60 141.31
C LEU A 700 -17.71 1.98 141.56
N THR A 701 -18.08 0.93 140.84
CA THR A 701 -19.32 0.18 141.10
C THR A 701 -19.18 -0.68 142.33
N GLU A 702 -18.06 -1.35 142.55
CA GLU A 702 -17.77 -2.07 143.80
C GLU A 702 -17.73 -1.11 145.01
N GLU A 703 -17.21 0.12 144.86
CA GLU A 703 -17.30 1.17 145.89
C GLU A 703 -18.74 1.68 146.11
N ALA A 704 -19.57 1.70 145.08
CA ALA A 704 -20.98 2.11 145.15
C ALA A 704 -21.88 0.99 145.69
N GLU A 705 -21.57 -0.27 145.39
CA GLU A 705 -22.24 -1.47 145.87
C GLU A 705 -21.77 -1.86 147.28
N ASN A 706 -20.65 -1.31 147.76
CA ASN A 706 -20.18 -1.50 149.13
C ASN A 706 -21.20 -0.92 150.13
N PRO A 707 -21.94 -1.76 150.87
CA PRO A 707 -23.06 -1.31 151.70
C PRO A 707 -22.62 -0.53 152.95
N LYS A 708 -21.30 -0.35 153.15
CA LYS A 708 -20.73 0.51 154.20
C LYS A 708 -20.63 1.99 153.80
N ASN A 709 -20.82 2.33 152.53
CA ASN A 709 -20.79 3.72 152.04
C ASN A 709 -22.20 4.33 152.05
N ALA A 710 -22.63 4.81 153.22
CA ALA A 710 -24.00 5.28 153.47
C ALA A 710 -24.42 6.57 152.72
N LEU A 711 -23.50 7.24 152.02
CA LEU A 711 -23.76 8.54 151.36
C LEU A 711 -23.99 8.44 149.84
N ARG A 712 -24.08 7.24 149.26
CA ARG A 712 -24.03 7.09 147.79
C ARG A 712 -25.08 6.20 147.13
N TRP A 713 -26.14 5.85 147.85
CA TRP A 713 -27.36 5.34 147.21
C TRP A 713 -28.59 5.91 147.91
N GLU A 714 -29.53 6.38 147.09
CA GLU A 714 -30.82 6.92 147.50
C GLU A 714 -31.88 6.12 146.74
N LYS A 715 -32.95 5.71 147.43
CA LYS A 715 -33.98 4.84 146.86
C LYS A 715 -34.89 5.68 145.96
N ALA A 716 -34.61 5.72 144.66
CA ALA A 716 -35.41 6.49 143.70
C ALA A 716 -36.80 5.86 143.51
N GLU A 717 -37.85 6.67 143.70
CA GLU A 717 -39.25 6.27 143.47
C GLU A 717 -39.72 6.65 142.05
N GLY A 718 -40.20 5.67 141.30
CA GLY A 718 -40.80 5.83 139.97
C GLY A 718 -41.03 4.46 139.30
N ARG A 719 -42.08 4.31 138.49
CA ARG A 719 -42.29 3.11 137.67
C ARG A 719 -41.48 3.22 136.39
N ASP A 720 -40.58 2.26 136.16
CA ASP A 720 -39.89 2.11 134.88
C ASP A 720 -40.91 1.85 133.75
N PRO A 721 -40.79 2.53 132.59
CA PRO A 721 -41.60 2.21 131.42
C PRO A 721 -41.33 0.76 131.01
N THR A 722 -42.40 0.01 130.78
CA THR A 722 -42.30 -1.44 130.55
C THR A 722 -41.56 -1.73 129.22
N PRO A 723 -40.84 -2.87 129.14
CA PRO A 723 -40.13 -3.28 127.92
C PRO A 723 -41.01 -3.25 126.66
N GLU A 724 -42.32 -3.44 126.82
CA GLU A 724 -43.29 -3.36 125.73
C GLU A 724 -43.47 -1.94 125.15
N GLU A 725 -43.44 -0.89 125.97
CA GLU A 725 -43.58 0.49 125.49
C GLU A 725 -42.34 0.92 124.69
N LEU A 726 -41.16 0.52 125.17
CA LEU A 726 -39.89 0.64 124.45
C LEU A 726 -39.90 -0.18 123.16
N GLY A 727 -40.33 -1.44 123.21
CA GLY A 727 -40.45 -2.32 122.05
C GLY A 727 -41.40 -1.78 120.98
N ARG A 728 -42.56 -1.23 121.37
CA ARG A 728 -43.50 -0.58 120.44
C ARG A 728 -42.89 0.65 119.79
N LYS A 729 -42.12 1.45 120.53
CA LYS A 729 -41.42 2.63 120.00
C LYS A 729 -40.29 2.24 119.03
N ILE A 730 -39.50 1.21 119.37
CA ILE A 730 -38.45 0.67 118.50
C ILE A 730 -39.06 0.13 117.20
N THR A 731 -40.13 -0.67 117.29
CA THR A 731 -40.79 -1.25 116.10
C THR A 731 -41.37 -0.16 115.21
N ARG A 732 -41.94 0.91 115.79
CA ARG A 732 -42.49 2.04 115.03
C ARG A 732 -41.38 2.84 114.34
N LEU A 733 -40.23 3.02 114.98
CA LEU A 733 -39.06 3.68 114.39
C LEU A 733 -38.40 2.81 113.31
N GLN A 734 -38.31 1.49 113.52
CA GLN A 734 -37.79 0.55 112.52
C GLN A 734 -38.67 0.50 111.27
N ARG A 735 -40.01 0.44 111.42
CA ARG A 735 -40.91 0.53 110.25
C ARG A 735 -40.72 1.83 109.49
N ARG A 736 -40.64 2.97 110.20
CA ARG A 736 -40.40 4.27 109.57
C ARG A 736 -39.05 4.35 108.86
N LEU A 737 -38.00 3.73 109.43
CA LEU A 737 -36.69 3.65 108.82
C LEU A 737 -36.72 2.80 107.54
N ILE A 738 -37.37 1.64 107.58
CA ILE A 738 -37.53 0.75 106.42
C ILE A 738 -38.27 1.47 105.30
N THR A 739 -39.42 2.09 105.59
CA THR A 739 -40.17 2.86 104.58
C THR A 739 -39.35 3.99 103.98
N LYS A 740 -38.54 4.70 104.80
CA LYS A 740 -37.66 5.76 104.28
C LYS A 740 -36.48 5.22 103.48
N SER A 741 -35.94 4.06 103.82
CA SER A 741 -34.92 3.40 103.00
C SER A 741 -35.48 2.90 101.68
N GLU A 742 -36.70 2.39 101.65
CA GLU A 742 -37.40 1.98 100.42
C GLU A 742 -37.65 3.20 99.51
N GLU A 743 -38.18 4.30 100.05
CA GLU A 743 -38.34 5.55 99.29
C GLU A 743 -37.00 6.06 98.72
N CYS A 744 -35.89 5.97 99.46
CA CYS A 744 -34.57 6.36 98.94
C CYS A 744 -34.12 5.46 97.78
N VAL A 745 -34.34 4.15 97.86
CA VAL A 745 -33.99 3.22 96.78
C VAL A 745 -34.86 3.46 95.54
N GLU A 746 -36.16 3.72 95.71
CA GLU A 746 -37.04 4.10 94.60
C GLU A 746 -36.57 5.40 93.94
N LYS A 747 -36.18 6.42 94.73
CA LYS A 747 -35.64 7.67 94.21
C LYS A 747 -34.30 7.50 93.51
N ASP A 748 -33.44 6.61 93.99
CA ASP A 748 -32.17 6.28 93.33
C ASP A 748 -32.38 5.53 92.01
N MET A 749 -33.37 4.62 91.93
CA MET A 749 -33.78 3.96 90.68
C MET A 749 -34.32 4.98 89.67
N GLU A 750 -35.20 5.89 90.09
CA GLU A 750 -35.69 6.99 89.24
C GLU A 750 -34.53 7.86 88.74
N LEU A 751 -33.55 8.17 89.61
CA LEU A 751 -32.36 8.94 89.24
C LEU A 751 -31.51 8.21 88.19
N GLN A 752 -31.29 6.90 88.35
CA GLN A 752 -30.56 6.09 87.36
C GLN A 752 -31.27 6.03 86.02
N GLU A 753 -32.61 5.86 86.02
CA GLU A 753 -33.41 5.90 84.79
C GLU A 753 -33.32 7.26 84.11
N LYS A 754 -33.43 8.37 84.87
CA LYS A 754 -33.28 9.73 84.31
C LYS A 754 -31.87 9.99 83.79
N GLN A 755 -30.83 9.48 84.44
CA GLN A 755 -29.44 9.59 83.96
C GLN A 755 -29.20 8.77 82.68
N ARG A 756 -29.77 7.56 82.59
CA ARG A 756 -29.77 6.77 81.35
C ARG A 756 -30.50 7.49 80.22
N LEU A 757 -31.68 8.06 80.51
CA LEU A 757 -32.43 8.83 79.52
C LEU A 757 -31.67 10.08 79.06
N VAL A 758 -30.98 10.79 79.97
CA VAL A 758 -30.15 11.95 79.62
C VAL A 758 -28.98 11.53 78.73
N THR A 759 -28.31 10.42 79.03
CA THR A 759 -27.20 9.93 78.20
C THR A 759 -27.68 9.42 76.84
N GLU A 760 -28.83 8.75 76.77
CA GLU A 760 -29.47 8.36 75.51
C GLU A 760 -29.88 9.59 74.68
N LEU A 761 -30.49 10.60 75.30
CA LEU A 761 -30.85 11.86 74.64
C LEU A 761 -29.63 12.64 74.19
N GLN A 762 -28.54 12.66 74.97
CA GLN A 762 -27.26 13.26 74.56
C GLN A 762 -26.65 12.54 73.35
N ASN A 763 -26.73 11.20 73.32
CA ASN A 763 -26.27 10.42 72.17
C ASN A 763 -27.15 10.64 70.93
N ILE A 764 -28.45 10.84 71.09
CA ILE A 764 -29.37 11.17 70.00
C ILE A 764 -29.09 12.60 69.50
N LEU A 765 -28.91 13.58 70.40
CA LEU A 765 -28.55 14.95 70.06
C LEU A 765 -27.20 15.05 69.35
N ALA A 766 -26.19 14.27 69.77
CA ALA A 766 -24.90 14.19 69.09
C ALA A 766 -24.99 13.60 67.67
N ARG A 767 -26.05 12.83 67.37
CA ARG A 767 -26.33 12.28 66.04
C ARG A 767 -27.22 13.18 65.18
N GLN A 768 -27.84 14.21 65.76
CA GLN A 768 -28.60 15.18 64.99
C GLN A 768 -27.67 16.27 64.43
N PRO A 769 -27.74 16.55 63.12
CA PRO A 769 -27.01 17.67 62.53
C PRO A 769 -27.46 18.99 63.18
N GLY A 770 -26.50 19.88 63.50
CA GLY A 770 -26.78 21.15 64.16
C GLY A 770 -27.77 22.05 63.39
N LEU A 771 -28.38 23.02 64.07
CA LEU A 771 -29.40 23.94 63.52
C LEU A 771 -29.00 24.58 62.18
N GLU A 772 -27.72 24.87 61.97
CA GLU A 772 -27.20 25.39 60.69
C GLU A 772 -27.28 24.38 59.54
N VAL A 773 -27.03 23.10 59.82
CA VAL A 773 -27.11 22.03 58.83
C VAL A 773 -28.56 21.74 58.49
N VAL A 774 -29.47 21.75 59.47
CA VAL A 774 -30.92 21.62 59.23
C VAL A 774 -31.46 22.78 58.40
N GLN A 775 -31.01 24.02 58.65
CA GLN A 775 -31.38 25.18 57.83
C GLN A 775 -30.86 25.07 56.39
N ARG A 776 -29.61 24.65 56.20
CA ARG A 776 -29.05 24.40 54.85
C ARG A 776 -29.77 23.28 54.12
N LEU A 777 -30.13 22.21 54.84
CA LEU A 777 -30.84 21.06 54.28
C LEU A 777 -32.27 21.44 53.89
N ASN A 778 -32.93 22.33 54.66
CA ASN A 778 -34.24 22.88 54.29
C ASN A 778 -34.18 23.80 53.07
N VAL A 779 -33.11 24.59 52.91
CA VAL A 779 -32.90 25.41 51.70
C VAL A 779 -32.66 24.50 50.49
N CYS A 780 -31.73 23.54 50.59
CA CYS A 780 -31.50 22.56 49.54
C CYS A 780 -32.76 21.72 49.21
N HIS A 781 -33.60 21.40 50.20
CA HIS A 781 -34.85 20.70 49.96
C HIS A 781 -35.88 21.57 49.22
N LYS A 782 -35.96 22.87 49.52
CA LYS A 782 -36.81 23.81 48.78
C LYS A 782 -36.32 24.01 47.35
N ASP A 783 -35.01 24.12 47.16
CA ASP A 783 -34.40 24.25 45.83
C ASP A 783 -34.64 22.97 45.01
N LEU A 784 -34.48 21.80 45.62
CA LEU A 784 -34.81 20.52 44.98
C LEU A 784 -36.29 20.38 44.65
N GLN A 785 -37.19 20.85 45.51
CA GLN A 785 -38.64 20.85 45.21
C GLN A 785 -38.97 21.80 44.05
N HIS A 786 -38.32 22.97 43.99
CA HIS A 786 -38.48 23.91 42.89
C HIS A 786 -37.95 23.34 41.57
N GLU A 787 -36.73 22.81 41.56
CA GLU A 787 -36.12 22.11 40.42
C GLU A 787 -36.99 20.94 39.95
N ASN A 788 -37.54 20.15 40.87
CA ASN A 788 -38.42 19.02 40.52
C ASN A 788 -39.77 19.49 39.95
N ALA A 789 -40.32 20.62 40.42
CA ALA A 789 -41.51 21.23 39.81
C ALA A 789 -41.23 21.74 38.39
N VAL A 790 -40.09 22.41 38.18
CA VAL A 790 -39.64 22.85 36.85
C VAL A 790 -39.38 21.66 35.94
N MET A 791 -38.76 20.59 36.45
CA MET A 791 -38.50 19.37 35.69
C MET A 791 -39.81 18.66 35.31
N LYS A 792 -40.83 18.63 36.19
CA LYS A 792 -42.16 18.12 35.85
C LYS A 792 -42.86 18.97 34.80
N GLN A 793 -42.74 20.30 34.86
CA GLN A 793 -43.27 21.19 33.83
C GLN A 793 -42.55 20.98 32.49
N LYS A 794 -41.22 20.83 32.51
CA LYS A 794 -40.45 20.54 31.28
C LYS A 794 -40.77 19.15 30.73
N ALA A 795 -41.00 18.17 31.59
CA ALA A 795 -41.43 16.84 31.18
C ALA A 795 -42.84 16.86 30.57
N SER A 796 -43.77 17.67 31.10
CA SER A 796 -45.10 17.82 30.49
C SER A 796 -45.03 18.60 29.17
N GLU A 797 -44.20 19.64 29.06
CA GLU A 797 -43.93 20.35 27.79
C GLU A 797 -43.30 19.40 26.74
N LEU A 798 -42.37 18.55 27.15
CA LEU A 798 -41.78 17.51 26.30
C LEU A 798 -42.81 16.46 25.87
N ASN A 799 -43.70 16.06 26.78
CA ASN A 799 -44.74 15.09 26.43
C ASN A 799 -45.75 15.70 25.45
N MET A 800 -46.15 16.96 25.64
CA MET A 800 -47.03 17.68 24.71
C MET A 800 -46.41 17.89 23.33
N THR A 801 -45.12 18.19 23.26
CA THR A 801 -44.42 18.30 21.98
C THR A 801 -44.23 16.94 21.31
N SER A 802 -43.98 15.89 22.09
CA SER A 802 -43.94 14.50 21.60
C SER A 802 -45.29 14.06 21.02
N THR A 803 -46.41 14.34 21.71
CA THR A 803 -47.75 14.06 21.20
C THR A 803 -48.02 14.87 19.93
N HIS A 804 -47.65 16.15 19.88
CA HIS A 804 -47.82 16.96 18.69
C HIS A 804 -46.99 16.45 17.49
N ILE A 805 -45.75 15.99 17.73
CA ILE A 805 -44.94 15.35 16.70
C ILE A 805 -45.58 14.04 16.22
N SER A 806 -46.21 13.27 17.12
CA SER A 806 -46.91 12.05 16.73
C SER A 806 -48.17 12.33 15.90
N GLU A 807 -48.92 13.39 16.20
CA GLU A 807 -50.04 13.87 15.41
C GLU A 807 -49.60 14.33 14.01
N LEU A 808 -48.53 15.12 13.93
CA LEU A 808 -47.96 15.55 12.66
C LEU A 808 -47.42 14.39 11.82
N LYS A 809 -46.83 13.36 12.46
CA LYS A 809 -46.42 12.12 11.77
C LYS A 809 -47.63 11.36 11.24
N TYR A 810 -48.70 11.27 12.01
CA TYR A 810 -49.94 10.66 11.57
C TYR A 810 -50.58 11.43 10.40
N GLU A 811 -50.61 12.77 10.45
CA GLU A 811 -51.08 13.61 9.35
C GLU A 811 -50.22 13.46 8.09
N ALA A 812 -48.90 13.41 8.25
CA ALA A 812 -47.98 13.16 7.13
C ALA A 812 -48.20 11.78 6.51
N GLU A 813 -48.45 10.74 7.32
CA GLU A 813 -48.81 9.42 6.82
C GLU A 813 -50.19 9.42 6.13
N ARG A 814 -51.19 10.12 6.68
CA ARG A 814 -52.50 10.26 6.06
C ARG A 814 -52.39 10.93 4.69
N LEU A 815 -51.66 12.05 4.60
CA LEU A 815 -51.41 12.76 3.34
C LEU A 815 -50.60 11.90 2.36
N ARG A 816 -49.66 11.08 2.83
CA ARG A 816 -48.95 10.10 1.97
C ARG A 816 -49.88 9.01 1.45
N ARG A 817 -50.83 8.53 2.25
CA ARG A 817 -51.85 7.57 1.80
C ARG A 817 -52.79 8.21 0.79
N GLU A 818 -53.26 9.44 1.04
CA GLU A 818 -54.06 10.21 0.09
C GLU A 818 -53.29 10.48 -1.22
N LEU A 819 -51.99 10.78 -1.16
CA LEU A 819 -51.14 10.92 -2.34
C LEU A 819 -50.99 9.59 -3.10
N HIS A 820 -50.85 8.47 -2.39
CA HIS A 820 -50.80 7.15 -3.02
C HIS A 820 -52.13 6.75 -3.65
N GLU A 821 -53.26 7.06 -3.01
CA GLU A 821 -54.60 6.86 -3.58
C GLU A 821 -54.85 7.73 -4.80
N THR A 822 -54.45 9.01 -4.76
CA THR A 822 -54.57 9.91 -5.92
C THR A 822 -53.66 9.47 -7.07
N LYS A 823 -52.43 9.04 -6.78
CA LYS A 823 -51.56 8.40 -7.79
C LYS A 823 -52.20 7.14 -8.36
N ARG A 824 -52.77 6.28 -7.52
CA ARG A 824 -53.46 5.07 -7.97
C ARG A 824 -54.64 5.39 -8.87
N LYS A 825 -55.52 6.32 -8.46
CA LYS A 825 -56.64 6.82 -9.28
C LYS A 825 -56.17 7.44 -10.58
N TYR A 826 -55.07 8.18 -10.57
CA TYR A 826 -54.48 8.75 -11.79
C TYR A 826 -53.96 7.66 -12.73
N TYR A 827 -53.28 6.63 -12.20
CA TYR A 827 -52.82 5.51 -13.01
C TYR A 827 -53.98 4.63 -13.52
N GLU A 828 -55.02 4.41 -12.72
CA GLU A 828 -56.25 3.72 -13.15
C GLU A 828 -56.98 4.53 -14.24
N MET A 829 -57.10 5.85 -14.08
CA MET A 829 -57.68 6.73 -15.10
C MET A 829 -56.83 6.78 -16.38
N ARG A 830 -55.50 6.76 -16.25
CA ARG A 830 -54.59 6.67 -17.40
C ARG A 830 -54.69 5.32 -18.10
N MET A 831 -54.73 4.22 -17.36
CA MET A 831 -54.94 2.88 -17.91
C MET A 831 -56.31 2.76 -18.59
N SER A 832 -57.36 3.32 -17.99
CA SER A 832 -58.69 3.38 -18.59
C SER A 832 -58.71 4.29 -19.83
N ASN A 833 -58.00 5.42 -19.85
CA ASN A 833 -57.83 6.26 -21.05
C ASN A 833 -56.98 5.57 -22.11
N ASP A 834 -55.97 4.78 -21.74
CA ASP A 834 -55.14 4.00 -22.66
C ASP A 834 -55.94 2.81 -23.23
N GLU A 835 -56.84 2.20 -22.44
CA GLU A 835 -57.82 1.19 -22.89
C GLU A 835 -58.91 1.80 -23.77
N LEU A 836 -59.45 2.97 -23.42
CA LEU A 836 -60.39 3.75 -24.25
C LEU A 836 -59.73 4.20 -25.56
N SER A 837 -58.46 4.59 -25.52
CA SER A 837 -57.69 4.95 -26.72
C SER A 837 -57.41 3.72 -27.59
N ARG A 838 -57.17 2.55 -27.00
CA ARG A 838 -57.06 1.28 -27.73
C ARG A 838 -58.40 0.76 -28.26
N SER A 839 -59.52 1.02 -27.58
CA SER A 839 -60.87 0.66 -28.04
C SER A 839 -61.47 1.66 -29.04
N LEU A 840 -61.01 2.92 -29.05
CA LEU A 840 -61.45 3.96 -30.01
C LEU A 840 -60.58 4.01 -31.27
N PHE A 841 -59.34 3.52 -31.23
CA PHE A 841 -58.42 3.49 -32.39
C PHE A 841 -57.99 2.08 -32.83
N GLY A 842 -58.71 1.04 -32.40
CA GLY A 842 -58.45 -0.35 -32.73
C GLY A 842 -59.69 -1.09 -33.22
N ASP A 843 -60.42 -0.51 -34.17
CA ASP A 843 -61.22 -1.23 -35.16
C ASP A 843 -61.69 -0.27 -36.25
N ARG A 844 -60.88 -0.13 -37.29
CA ARG A 844 -61.33 0.08 -38.68
C ARG A 844 -60.21 -0.32 -39.62
N GLU A 845 -60.15 -1.63 -39.85
CA GLU A 845 -59.86 -2.18 -41.17
C GLU A 845 -60.63 -1.38 -42.24
N GLN A 846 -59.93 -0.98 -43.31
CA GLN A 846 -60.57 -0.72 -44.60
C GLN A 846 -60.86 -2.06 -45.30
N PRO A 847 -61.87 -2.13 -46.20
CA PRO A 847 -61.72 -3.01 -47.36
C PRO A 847 -61.73 -2.18 -48.65
N GLY A 848 -60.53 -2.02 -49.21
CA GLY A 848 -60.22 -2.10 -50.64
C GLY A 848 -60.94 -1.18 -51.66
N SER A 849 -60.20 -0.20 -52.18
CA SER A 849 -59.99 0.08 -53.63
C SER A 849 -59.02 1.26 -53.70
N LEU A 850 -57.83 1.19 -54.34
CA LEU A 850 -57.57 0.95 -55.76
C LEU A 850 -56.44 -0.06 -55.99
N LYS A 851 -56.63 -0.88 -57.03
CA LYS A 851 -55.87 -2.08 -57.42
C LYS A 851 -54.49 -1.78 -58.04
N GLY A 852 -53.53 -2.65 -57.75
CA GLY A 852 -52.21 -2.76 -58.40
C GLY A 852 -51.33 -3.72 -57.63
#